data_AF-A0A2M8JUJ6-F1
#
_entry.id   AF-A0A2M8JUJ6-F1
#
_cell.length_a   1.000
_cell.length_b   1.000
_cell.length_c   1.000
_cell.angle_alpha   90.00
_cell.angle_beta   90.00
_cell.angle_gamma   90.00
#
_symmetry.space_group_name_H-M   'P 1'
#
loop_
_entity.id
_entity.type
_entity.pdbx_description
1 polymer ?
#
loop_
_entity_poly.entity_id
_entity_poly.type
_entity_poly.pdbx_seq_one_letter_code
_entity_poly.pdbx_strand_id
1 'polypeptide(L)'
;MILVKNKFRLLLCLFASLSIQTIRAQKVVTTDVLVVGASASGIAAGIQSARLGVPTIIAESSTWLGGMITAAGVCAFDGNHNLPSGIFGEFRSALYKVYGGPSKVATGWVSNTLFEPHVGDSIFKTMAASTQNLTIKYQWQFQKTIIENGVIKGAEFTQTLTGEKSIVYAKQVVDATELGDVIASAGIPYDLGMESNDITQENVHKGPSNNIVQDITYVAILKDYGLGKDCTIVRPAKYNPDEFDGASTNYYFNLLRQKPSVDAQKMLNYGKLPNNKYMINWPGYGNDIYLNIVEMKEEDRQKELIKAKEQTLRFIYFIQHQLGFKHLGLADDEYPTKDRFPLIPYHRESRRVKGLVRMDINHIAKPFQITNPLYRTGIAVGDYPIDHHHKKNPEAPQHLDFYGVPSFNIPLGVLIPANNSGIIAAEKSISVSNVVNGTTRLQAIALLIGQAAGTLAATAAKENIPAEKVSIRRVQNELLQTNAYIMPYFDLPLLHPHFEAVQKIGATGVLKGQGVPTGWANRTYFHPDSLVNRNQLVKDIAPYNTLKESQHKTLLLSEAIDLIIQMAAENKIIDTKNSKNSIQTTASNYKWSLQNKPLLTKQIKAAWVDWKFGYFDEQMPLTRLEFAVILNATIDPFNLKQVNHQGIIIE
;
A
#
# COMPACT_ATOMS: atom_id res chain seq x y z
N MET A 1 62.22 25.33 -62.57
CA MET A 1 61.76 26.62 -62.01
C MET A 1 60.42 26.37 -61.31
N ILE A 2 60.41 26.03 -60.02
CA ILE A 2 60.50 26.93 -58.86
C ILE A 2 59.20 27.75 -58.68
N LEU A 3 58.53 27.51 -57.54
CA LEU A 3 57.39 28.23 -56.94
C LEU A 3 56.08 28.08 -57.73
N VAL A 4 55.05 27.37 -57.27
CA VAL A 4 54.35 27.58 -56.00
C VAL A 4 53.87 26.24 -55.43
N LYS A 5 54.68 25.67 -54.53
CA LYS A 5 54.25 24.78 -53.45
C LYS A 5 53.48 25.63 -52.42
N ASN A 6 52.50 25.06 -51.73
CA ASN A 6 51.82 25.56 -50.50
C ASN A 6 50.41 26.20 -50.59
N LYS A 7 49.50 25.75 -51.46
CA LYS A 7 48.05 26.04 -51.24
C LYS A 7 47.05 24.89 -51.44
N PHE A 8 47.51 23.67 -51.75
CA PHE A 8 46.60 22.53 -51.99
C PHE A 8 46.70 21.37 -50.99
N ARG A 9 47.44 21.53 -49.88
CA ARG A 9 47.48 20.56 -48.77
C ARG A 9 46.73 21.01 -47.51
N LEU A 10 46.15 22.22 -47.50
CA LEU A 10 45.39 22.75 -46.37
C LEU A 10 43.86 22.69 -46.56
N LEU A 11 43.37 22.09 -47.65
CA LEU A 11 41.93 21.91 -47.90
C LEU A 11 41.46 20.45 -47.80
N LEU A 12 42.37 19.49 -47.59
CA LEU A 12 42.03 18.07 -47.37
C LEU A 12 42.11 17.64 -45.89
N CYS A 13 42.53 18.52 -44.98
CA CYS A 13 42.51 18.27 -43.54
C CYS A 13 41.38 19.01 -42.80
N LEU A 14 40.54 19.77 -43.51
CA LEU A 14 39.42 20.56 -42.94
C LEU A 14 38.04 19.96 -43.20
N PHE A 15 37.97 18.79 -43.87
CA PHE A 15 36.75 17.99 -44.03
C PHE A 15 36.86 16.58 -43.41
N ALA A 16 37.79 16.40 -42.47
CA ALA A 16 37.88 15.20 -41.62
C ALA A 16 37.49 15.48 -40.16
N SER A 17 36.86 16.62 -39.88
CA SER A 17 36.05 16.83 -38.68
C SER A 17 34.58 16.55 -39.02
N LEU A 18 34.31 15.41 -39.68
CA LEU A 18 33.00 14.80 -39.60
C LEU A 18 32.82 14.38 -38.15
N SER A 19 32.08 15.21 -37.42
CA SER A 19 31.12 14.79 -36.41
C SER A 19 31.19 13.30 -36.10
N ILE A 20 32.06 12.95 -35.15
CA ILE A 20 31.85 11.79 -34.30
C ILE A 20 30.58 12.14 -33.52
N GLN A 21 29.42 11.96 -34.14
CA GLN A 21 28.22 11.66 -33.40
C GLN A 21 28.58 10.36 -32.70
N THR A 22 29.00 10.46 -31.44
CA THR A 22 29.07 9.31 -30.56
C THR A 22 27.66 8.72 -30.59
N ILE A 23 27.47 7.66 -31.37
CA ILE A 23 26.34 6.75 -31.21
C ILE A 23 26.52 6.23 -29.79
N ARG A 24 25.93 6.92 -28.81
CA ARG A 24 25.89 6.42 -27.44
C ARG A 24 25.04 5.18 -27.51
N ALA A 25 25.70 4.02 -27.51
CA ALA A 25 25.05 2.73 -27.49
C ALA A 25 24.03 2.71 -26.33
N GLN A 26 22.79 2.35 -26.64
CA GLN A 26 21.75 2.21 -25.62
C GLN A 26 22.19 1.15 -24.62
N LYS A 27 22.29 1.53 -23.35
CA LYS A 27 22.75 0.60 -22.31
C LYS A 27 21.68 -0.46 -22.06
N VAL A 28 22.02 -1.73 -22.23
CA VAL A 28 21.12 -2.85 -21.92
C VAL A 28 21.51 -3.42 -20.56
N VAL A 29 20.54 -3.54 -19.65
CA VAL A 29 20.70 -4.08 -18.31
C VAL A 29 19.67 -5.19 -18.09
N THR A 30 20.03 -6.22 -17.34
CA THR A 30 19.12 -7.31 -16.95
C THR A 30 18.99 -7.39 -15.43
N THR A 31 17.81 -7.72 -14.93
CA THR A 31 17.53 -7.95 -13.51
C THR A 31 16.48 -9.04 -13.37
N ASP A 32 16.26 -9.58 -12.16
CA ASP A 32 15.15 -10.51 -11.95
C ASP A 32 13.84 -9.73 -11.78
N VAL A 33 13.87 -8.67 -10.95
CA VAL A 33 12.73 -7.78 -10.73
C VAL A 33 13.10 -6.35 -11.13
N LEU A 34 12.26 -5.73 -11.96
CA LEU A 34 12.30 -4.30 -12.26
C LEU A 34 11.07 -3.63 -11.63
N VAL A 35 11.29 -2.66 -10.77
CA VAL A 35 10.24 -1.79 -10.23
C VAL A 35 10.34 -0.44 -10.93
N VAL A 36 9.24 0.00 -11.54
CA VAL A 36 9.16 1.30 -12.21
C VAL A 36 8.43 2.28 -11.31
N GLY A 37 9.14 3.31 -10.85
CA GLY A 37 8.70 4.25 -9.82
C GLY A 37 9.14 3.83 -8.43
N ALA A 38 9.69 4.78 -7.66
CA ALA A 38 9.96 4.65 -6.23
C ALA A 38 8.86 5.33 -5.40
N SER A 39 7.60 5.08 -5.76
CA SER A 39 6.44 5.46 -4.95
C SER A 39 6.48 4.79 -3.57
N ALA A 40 5.46 5.02 -2.73
CA ALA A 40 5.30 4.26 -1.49
C ALA A 40 5.31 2.75 -1.75
N SER A 41 4.51 2.26 -2.70
CA SER A 41 4.58 0.86 -3.11
C SER A 41 5.91 0.49 -3.76
N GLY A 42 6.48 1.37 -4.60
CA GLY A 42 7.69 1.05 -5.36
C GLY A 42 8.91 0.79 -4.49
N ILE A 43 9.15 1.65 -3.50
CA ILE A 43 10.28 1.46 -2.58
C ILE A 43 10.09 0.20 -1.71
N ALA A 44 8.87 -0.04 -1.23
CA ALA A 44 8.57 -1.24 -0.45
C ALA A 44 8.71 -2.52 -1.27
N ALA A 45 8.25 -2.52 -2.52
CA ALA A 45 8.38 -3.65 -3.44
C ALA A 45 9.84 -3.99 -3.69
N GLY A 46 10.67 -2.98 -4.01
CA GLY A 46 12.07 -3.23 -4.32
C GLY A 46 12.90 -3.67 -3.10
N ILE A 47 12.61 -3.13 -1.91
CA ILE A 47 13.23 -3.60 -0.66
C ILE A 47 12.83 -5.06 -0.40
N GLN A 48 11.54 -5.39 -0.47
CA GLN A 48 11.06 -6.73 -0.16
C GLN A 48 11.57 -7.77 -1.16
N SER A 49 11.56 -7.48 -2.47
CA SER A 49 12.07 -8.42 -3.47
C SER A 49 13.56 -8.67 -3.30
N ALA A 50 14.34 -7.61 -3.05
CA ALA A 50 15.78 -7.72 -2.84
C ALA A 50 16.13 -8.47 -1.53
N ARG A 51 15.35 -8.29 -0.45
CA ARG A 51 15.48 -9.07 0.80
C ARG A 51 15.17 -10.55 0.61
N LEU A 52 14.32 -10.89 -0.35
CA LEU A 52 14.14 -12.28 -0.76
C LEU A 52 15.32 -12.78 -1.61
N GLY A 53 16.33 -11.96 -1.91
CA GLY A 53 17.58 -12.41 -2.52
C GLY A 53 17.57 -12.45 -4.05
N VAL A 54 16.62 -11.79 -4.71
CA VAL A 54 16.64 -11.61 -6.16
C VAL A 54 17.25 -10.25 -6.54
N PRO A 55 18.11 -10.17 -7.58
CA PRO A 55 18.55 -8.91 -8.15
C PRO A 55 17.36 -8.04 -8.51
N THR A 56 17.33 -6.84 -7.95
CA THR A 56 16.22 -5.90 -8.11
C THR A 56 16.73 -4.52 -8.52
N ILE A 57 16.10 -3.94 -9.53
CA ILE A 57 16.31 -2.55 -9.93
C ILE A 57 15.04 -1.74 -9.66
N ILE A 58 15.14 -0.62 -8.97
CA ILE A 58 14.12 0.43 -8.96
C ILE A 58 14.57 1.55 -9.90
N ALA A 59 13.74 1.95 -10.85
CA ALA A 59 13.96 3.13 -11.67
C ALA A 59 13.01 4.27 -11.24
N GLU A 60 13.58 5.38 -10.76
CA GLU A 60 12.87 6.52 -10.22
C GLU A 60 13.15 7.78 -11.04
N SER A 61 12.11 8.53 -11.40
CA SER A 61 12.21 9.72 -12.23
C SER A 61 12.79 10.93 -11.50
N SER A 62 12.68 10.97 -10.17
CA SER A 62 13.12 12.05 -9.30
C SER A 62 14.38 11.68 -8.50
N THR A 63 14.72 12.51 -7.51
CA THR A 63 15.82 12.29 -6.57
C THR A 63 15.36 11.76 -5.21
N TRP A 64 14.06 11.55 -5.03
CA TRP A 64 13.45 11.18 -3.74
C TRP A 64 12.77 9.81 -3.82
N LEU A 65 12.69 9.13 -2.68
CA LEU A 65 12.00 7.85 -2.51
C LEU A 65 10.78 8.00 -1.60
N GLY A 66 9.71 7.26 -1.89
CA GLY A 66 8.49 7.20 -1.06
C GLY A 66 7.26 7.88 -1.67
N GLY A 67 7.37 8.44 -2.88
CA GLY A 67 6.24 8.99 -3.65
C GLY A 67 5.36 9.95 -2.87
N MET A 68 4.06 9.64 -2.77
CA MET A 68 3.10 10.47 -2.03
C MET A 68 3.52 10.84 -0.59
N ILE A 69 4.28 9.97 0.08
CA ILE A 69 4.68 10.12 1.49
C ILE A 69 5.72 11.25 1.65
N THR A 70 6.57 11.42 0.64
CA THR A 70 7.77 12.26 0.70
C THR A 70 7.79 13.25 -0.46
N ALA A 71 7.93 12.78 -1.70
CA ALA A 71 8.04 13.58 -2.91
C ALA A 71 6.78 14.40 -3.22
N ALA A 72 5.60 13.97 -2.76
CA ALA A 72 4.36 14.77 -2.82
C ALA A 72 4.02 15.49 -1.51
N GLY A 73 4.71 15.18 -0.41
CA GLY A 73 4.57 15.86 0.87
C GLY A 73 3.40 15.45 1.76
N VAL A 74 2.70 14.33 1.48
CA VAL A 74 1.61 13.84 2.35
C VAL A 74 2.18 13.08 3.54
N CYS A 75 2.87 13.81 4.40
CA CYS A 75 3.70 13.34 5.50
C CYS A 75 2.93 13.12 6.81
N ALA A 76 1.65 12.80 6.72
CA ALA A 76 0.80 12.37 7.82
C ALA A 76 0.19 11.01 7.47
N PHE A 77 0.41 9.98 8.29
CA PHE A 77 -0.18 8.66 8.04
C PHE A 77 -1.61 8.60 8.55
N ASP A 78 -2.55 8.52 7.63
CA ASP A 78 -3.95 8.20 7.95
C ASP A 78 -4.09 6.74 8.41
N GLY A 79 -5.15 6.45 9.16
CA GLY A 79 -5.46 5.07 9.60
C GLY A 79 -5.17 4.79 11.06
N ASN A 80 -5.13 3.49 11.37
CA ASN A 80 -5.04 3.00 12.74
C ASN A 80 -3.56 2.81 13.15
N HIS A 81 -3.08 3.67 14.05
CA HIS A 81 -1.70 3.60 14.55
C HIS A 81 -1.36 2.30 15.30
N ASN A 82 -2.33 1.44 15.60
CA ASN A 82 -2.10 0.17 16.28
C ASN A 82 -1.89 -1.03 15.32
N LEU A 83 -1.77 -0.81 14.01
CA LEU A 83 -1.44 -1.85 13.02
C LEU A 83 -0.07 -1.58 12.34
N PRO A 84 1.08 -1.67 13.06
CA PRO A 84 2.43 -1.48 12.49
C PRO A 84 2.89 -2.68 11.64
N SER A 85 2.24 -2.89 10.51
CA SER A 85 2.49 -4.03 9.64
C SER A 85 3.77 -3.85 8.80
N GLY A 86 4.61 -4.89 8.72
CA GLY A 86 5.70 -5.02 7.76
C GLY A 86 6.60 -3.78 7.58
N ILE A 87 6.87 -3.42 6.32
CA ILE A 87 7.73 -2.27 5.96
C ILE A 87 7.19 -0.94 6.51
N PHE A 88 5.86 -0.78 6.63
CA PHE A 88 5.28 0.39 7.29
C PHE A 88 5.67 0.44 8.78
N GLY A 89 5.60 -0.70 9.48
CA GLY A 89 6.07 -0.83 10.85
C GLY A 89 7.56 -0.51 11.03
N GLU A 90 8.40 -0.97 10.09
CA GLU A 90 9.84 -0.64 10.06
C GLU A 90 10.09 0.86 9.86
N PHE A 91 9.45 1.46 8.84
CA PHE A 91 9.56 2.89 8.54
C PHE A 91 9.15 3.74 9.74
N ARG A 92 8.02 3.40 10.36
CA ARG A 92 7.52 4.10 11.55
C ARG A 92 8.47 3.95 12.74
N SER A 93 9.05 2.77 12.92
CA SER A 93 10.06 2.54 13.96
C SER A 93 11.32 3.38 13.72
N ALA A 94 11.73 3.56 12.46
CA ALA A 94 12.84 4.44 12.10
C ALA A 94 12.51 5.92 12.38
N LEU A 95 11.29 6.38 12.06
CA LEU A 95 10.83 7.72 12.46
C LEU A 95 10.94 7.91 13.97
N TYR A 96 10.45 6.96 14.76
CA TYR A 96 10.53 7.07 16.23
C TYR A 96 11.97 7.16 16.72
N LYS A 97 12.93 6.50 16.07
CA LYS A 97 14.35 6.64 16.41
C LYS A 97 14.88 8.04 16.10
N VAL A 98 14.49 8.62 14.96
CA VAL A 98 14.91 9.97 14.56
C VAL A 98 14.36 11.03 15.52
N TYR A 99 13.06 10.96 15.83
CA TYR A 99 12.39 11.99 16.62
C TYR A 99 12.41 11.75 18.14
N GLY A 100 12.81 10.56 18.59
CA GLY A 100 12.87 10.21 20.02
C GLY A 100 11.55 9.66 20.59
N GLY A 101 10.72 9.01 19.75
CA GLY A 101 9.56 8.24 20.18
C GLY A 101 8.22 8.66 19.54
N PRO A 102 7.15 7.87 19.77
CA PRO A 102 5.84 8.09 19.14
C PRO A 102 5.20 9.43 19.50
N SER A 103 5.37 9.91 20.74
CA SER A 103 4.79 11.20 21.16
C SER A 103 5.39 12.41 20.44
N LYS A 104 6.59 12.25 19.84
CA LYS A 104 7.29 13.33 19.13
C LYS A 104 6.85 13.49 17.68
N VAL A 105 6.14 12.50 17.13
CA VAL A 105 5.55 12.54 15.79
C VAL A 105 4.02 12.65 15.81
N ALA A 106 3.39 12.69 16.98
CA ALA A 106 1.97 12.95 17.14
C ALA A 106 1.71 14.46 17.33
N THR A 107 2.08 15.26 16.33
CA THR A 107 2.14 16.74 16.43
C THR A 107 0.90 17.47 15.90
N GLY A 108 0.16 16.85 14.98
CA GLY A 108 -1.09 17.35 14.40
C GLY A 108 -2.27 16.46 14.78
N TRP A 109 -3.50 16.92 14.53
CA TRP A 109 -4.69 16.15 14.93
C TRP A 109 -5.19 15.17 13.87
N VAL A 110 -4.72 15.25 12.62
CA VAL A 110 -5.11 14.27 11.58
C VAL A 110 -4.54 12.88 11.83
N SER A 111 -3.36 12.81 12.47
CA SER A 111 -2.59 11.58 12.60
C SER A 111 -1.76 11.57 13.87
N ASN A 112 -1.41 10.38 14.38
CA ASN A 112 -0.39 10.21 15.41
C ASN A 112 1.01 9.92 14.82
N THR A 113 1.21 10.09 13.51
CA THR A 113 2.51 9.93 12.86
C THR A 113 2.67 10.94 11.73
N LEU A 114 3.27 12.08 12.08
CA LEU A 114 3.65 13.18 11.19
C LEU A 114 5.14 13.46 11.29
N PHE A 115 5.75 13.86 10.18
CA PHE A 115 7.18 14.05 10.06
C PHE A 115 7.51 14.99 8.90
N GLU A 116 8.72 15.53 8.87
CA GLU A 116 9.18 16.33 7.74
C GLU A 116 9.47 15.45 6.50
N PRO A 117 9.00 15.82 5.30
CA PRO A 117 9.16 15.02 4.08
C PRO A 117 10.60 14.56 3.79
N HIS A 118 11.60 15.43 3.98
CA HIS A 118 13.00 15.08 3.74
C HIS A 118 13.53 14.00 4.71
N VAL A 119 12.99 13.93 5.93
CA VAL A 119 13.33 12.87 6.90
C VAL A 119 12.78 11.53 6.41
N GLY A 120 11.55 11.52 5.90
CA GLY A 120 10.97 10.32 5.30
C GLY A 120 11.79 9.79 4.11
N ASP A 121 12.21 10.68 3.20
CA ASP A 121 13.10 10.33 2.08
C ASP A 121 14.43 9.75 2.58
N SER A 122 15.05 10.39 3.58
CA SER A 122 16.30 9.91 4.19
C SER A 122 16.16 8.51 4.82
N ILE A 123 15.02 8.21 5.45
CA ILE A 123 14.76 6.89 6.03
C ILE A 123 14.65 5.85 4.90
N PHE A 124 13.88 6.12 3.85
CA PHE A 124 13.78 5.19 2.72
C PHE A 124 15.13 4.97 2.03
N LYS A 125 15.93 6.02 1.85
CA LYS A 125 17.30 5.91 1.32
C LYS A 125 18.18 5.03 2.22
N THR A 126 18.07 5.18 3.54
CA THR A 126 18.80 4.36 4.51
C THR A 126 18.37 2.89 4.43
N MET A 127 17.06 2.62 4.43
CA MET A 127 16.52 1.26 4.30
C MET A 127 17.00 0.61 2.99
N ALA A 128 16.92 1.34 1.88
CA ALA A 128 17.34 0.82 0.59
C ALA A 128 18.85 0.61 0.48
N ALA A 129 19.67 1.53 0.99
CA ALA A 129 21.13 1.38 1.03
C ALA A 129 21.58 0.20 1.89
N SER A 130 20.82 -0.13 2.95
CA SER A 130 21.06 -1.31 3.79
C SER A 130 20.59 -2.63 3.18
N THR A 131 19.87 -2.58 2.05
CA THR A 131 19.29 -3.76 1.41
C THR A 131 20.20 -4.31 0.32
N GLN A 132 20.73 -5.51 0.53
CA GLN A 132 21.53 -6.23 -0.47
C GLN A 132 20.68 -6.58 -1.70
N ASN A 133 21.31 -6.70 -2.88
CA ASN A 133 20.68 -6.99 -4.17
C ASN A 133 19.74 -5.90 -4.72
N LEU A 134 19.64 -4.75 -4.05
CA LEU A 134 18.84 -3.62 -4.52
C LEU A 134 19.71 -2.56 -5.20
N THR A 135 19.35 -2.19 -6.43
CA THR A 135 19.93 -1.05 -7.13
C THR A 135 18.86 0.00 -7.40
N ILE A 136 19.13 1.25 -7.05
CA ILE A 136 18.24 2.37 -7.38
C ILE A 136 18.86 3.21 -8.50
N LYS A 137 18.07 3.50 -9.52
CA LYS A 137 18.39 4.38 -10.63
C LYS A 137 17.56 5.66 -10.53
N TYR A 138 18.11 6.69 -9.90
CA TYR A 138 17.49 8.01 -9.78
C TYR A 138 17.57 8.80 -11.07
N GLN A 139 16.58 9.67 -11.31
CA GLN A 139 16.50 10.53 -12.48
C GLN A 139 16.46 9.74 -13.81
N TRP A 140 15.86 8.56 -13.79
CA TRP A 140 15.58 7.74 -14.98
C TRP A 140 14.09 7.72 -15.23
N GLN A 141 13.66 8.49 -16.23
CA GLN A 141 12.27 8.62 -16.60
C GLN A 141 11.85 7.47 -17.52
N PHE A 142 10.80 6.76 -17.12
CA PHE A 142 10.14 5.74 -17.93
C PHE A 142 9.69 6.31 -19.29
N GLN A 143 9.91 5.55 -20.37
CA GLN A 143 9.52 5.94 -21.73
C GLN A 143 8.53 4.97 -22.34
N LYS A 144 8.81 3.67 -22.23
CA LYS A 144 8.04 2.63 -22.93
C LYS A 144 8.21 1.27 -22.30
N THR A 145 7.12 0.50 -22.25
CA THR A 145 7.16 -0.92 -21.86
C THR A 145 7.72 -1.79 -23.00
N ILE A 146 8.54 -2.78 -22.65
CA ILE A 146 9.05 -3.79 -23.58
C ILE A 146 8.18 -5.03 -23.47
N ILE A 147 7.62 -5.44 -24.61
CA ILE A 147 6.72 -6.60 -24.72
C ILE A 147 7.29 -7.54 -25.78
N GLU A 148 7.45 -8.81 -25.43
CA GLU A 148 7.90 -9.86 -26.34
C GLU A 148 6.94 -11.05 -26.25
N ASN A 149 6.40 -11.48 -27.40
CA ASN A 149 5.43 -12.57 -27.48
C ASN A 149 4.24 -12.42 -26.52
N GLY A 150 3.74 -11.19 -26.35
CA GLY A 150 2.63 -10.87 -25.44
C GLY A 150 2.99 -10.85 -23.96
N VAL A 151 4.27 -11.02 -23.59
CA VAL A 151 4.74 -10.98 -22.21
C VAL A 151 5.52 -9.70 -21.96
N ILE A 152 5.27 -9.03 -20.84
CA ILE A 152 6.03 -7.85 -20.43
C ILE A 152 7.41 -8.32 -19.98
N LYS A 153 8.47 -7.76 -20.58
CA LYS A 153 9.86 -8.17 -20.36
C LYS A 153 10.76 -7.06 -19.83
N GLY A 154 10.27 -5.84 -19.66
CA GLY A 154 11.11 -4.74 -19.21
C GLY A 154 10.57 -3.37 -19.61
N ALA A 155 11.45 -2.38 -19.59
CA ALA A 155 11.13 -1.01 -19.98
C ALA A 155 12.35 -0.24 -20.52
N GLU A 156 12.06 0.78 -21.31
CA GLU A 156 12.98 1.79 -21.77
C GLU A 156 12.94 3.03 -20.86
N PHE A 157 14.10 3.61 -20.60
CA PHE A 157 14.27 4.78 -19.76
C PHE A 157 15.19 5.80 -20.41
N THR A 158 14.95 7.08 -20.07
CA THR A 158 15.86 8.18 -20.40
C THR A 158 16.32 8.88 -19.12
N GLN A 159 17.62 9.08 -18.97
CA GLN A 159 18.20 9.84 -17.86
C GLN A 159 17.94 11.33 -18.08
N THR A 160 17.35 12.00 -17.09
CA THR A 160 16.78 13.36 -17.27
C THR A 160 17.80 14.49 -17.41
N LEU A 161 19.02 14.33 -16.90
CA LEU A 161 20.11 15.31 -16.98
C LEU A 161 20.99 15.17 -18.23
N THR A 162 21.20 13.95 -18.71
CA THR A 162 22.18 13.62 -19.76
C THR A 162 21.54 13.20 -21.08
N GLY A 163 20.24 12.88 -21.07
CA GLY A 163 19.52 12.29 -22.20
C GLY A 163 19.97 10.86 -22.54
N GLU A 164 20.76 10.22 -21.66
CA GLU A 164 21.20 8.83 -21.85
C GLU A 164 20.00 7.88 -21.86
N LYS A 165 19.98 6.93 -22.80
CA LYS A 165 18.93 5.92 -22.89
C LYS A 165 19.41 4.57 -22.35
N SER A 166 18.54 3.89 -21.63
CA SER A 166 18.77 2.53 -21.12
C SER A 166 17.56 1.66 -21.37
N ILE A 167 17.82 0.40 -21.68
CA ILE A 167 16.85 -0.70 -21.67
C ILE A 167 17.11 -1.53 -20.42
N VAL A 168 16.07 -1.86 -19.68
CA VAL A 168 16.15 -2.80 -18.57
C VAL A 168 15.20 -3.96 -18.83
N TYR A 169 15.75 -5.17 -19.00
CA TYR A 169 15.01 -6.42 -19.08
C TYR A 169 14.85 -7.04 -17.69
N ALA A 170 13.69 -7.66 -17.44
CA ALA A 170 13.37 -8.32 -16.19
C ALA A 170 12.50 -9.57 -16.40
N LYS A 171 12.56 -10.50 -15.43
CA LYS A 171 11.62 -11.63 -15.37
C LYS A 171 10.24 -11.16 -14.93
N GLN A 172 10.18 -10.19 -14.01
CA GLN A 172 8.96 -9.57 -13.52
C GLN A 172 9.13 -8.05 -13.47
N VAL A 173 8.11 -7.33 -13.95
CA VAL A 173 8.00 -5.87 -13.84
C VAL A 173 6.94 -5.52 -12.79
N VAL A 174 7.22 -4.57 -11.91
CA VAL A 174 6.25 -3.99 -10.99
C VAL A 174 5.97 -2.56 -11.45
N ASP A 175 4.72 -2.27 -11.83
CA ASP A 175 4.27 -0.89 -12.06
C ASP A 175 3.92 -0.26 -10.71
N ALA A 176 4.85 0.55 -10.22
CA ALA A 176 4.69 1.37 -9.02
C ALA A 176 4.81 2.87 -9.36
N THR A 177 4.42 3.25 -10.58
CA THR A 177 4.26 4.65 -10.94
C THR A 177 3.02 5.22 -10.27
N GLU A 178 3.00 6.53 -10.00
CA GLU A 178 1.86 7.18 -9.33
C GLU A 178 0.54 7.08 -10.11
N LEU A 179 0.62 6.92 -11.45
CA LEU A 179 -0.52 6.96 -12.37
C LEU A 179 -0.70 5.70 -13.23
N GLY A 180 0.05 4.62 -12.98
CA GLY A 180 -0.06 3.35 -13.72
C GLY A 180 0.39 3.46 -15.18
N ASP A 181 1.49 4.18 -15.42
CA ASP A 181 1.97 4.52 -16.76
C ASP A 181 2.57 3.29 -17.50
N VAL A 182 3.09 2.28 -16.79
CA VAL A 182 3.60 1.04 -17.42
C VAL A 182 2.45 0.18 -17.91
N ILE A 183 1.40 0.06 -17.10
CA ILE A 183 0.12 -0.59 -17.45
C ILE A 183 -0.47 0.06 -18.70
N ALA A 184 -0.55 1.40 -18.72
CA ALA A 184 -1.04 2.14 -19.87
C ALA A 184 -0.17 1.94 -21.12
N SER A 185 1.16 2.09 -20.98
CA SER A 185 2.11 1.89 -22.09
C SER A 185 2.08 0.46 -22.64
N ALA A 186 1.70 -0.52 -21.82
CA ALA A 186 1.60 -1.92 -22.23
C ALA A 186 0.26 -2.28 -22.90
N GLY A 187 -0.69 -1.34 -22.98
CA GLY A 187 -2.02 -1.60 -23.55
C GLY A 187 -2.88 -2.49 -22.66
N ILE A 188 -2.58 -2.57 -21.35
CA ILE A 188 -3.33 -3.39 -20.40
C ILE A 188 -4.65 -2.69 -20.07
N PRO A 189 -5.80 -3.39 -20.11
CA PRO A 189 -7.08 -2.79 -19.75
C PRO A 189 -7.12 -2.27 -18.31
N TYR A 190 -7.64 -1.06 -18.15
CA TYR A 190 -7.85 -0.41 -16.86
C TYR A 190 -9.18 0.35 -16.85
N ASP A 191 -9.64 0.71 -15.65
CA ASP A 191 -10.72 1.67 -15.43
C ASP A 191 -10.15 2.97 -14.84
N LEU A 192 -10.83 4.09 -15.11
CA LEU A 192 -10.48 5.42 -14.60
C LEU A 192 -11.77 6.20 -14.29
N GLY A 193 -11.77 6.96 -13.20
CA GLY A 193 -12.95 7.70 -12.76
C GLY A 193 -13.92 6.81 -12.02
N MET A 194 -15.23 6.96 -12.22
CA MET A 194 -16.24 6.24 -11.47
C MET A 194 -16.96 5.20 -12.32
N GLU A 195 -17.13 3.99 -11.80
CA GLU A 195 -17.98 2.96 -12.41
C GLU A 195 -19.42 3.06 -11.92
N SER A 196 -20.38 2.69 -12.77
CA SER A 196 -21.80 2.57 -12.40
C SER A 196 -22.05 1.37 -11.49
N ASN A 197 -23.19 1.41 -10.78
CA ASN A 197 -23.64 0.30 -9.93
C ASN A 197 -23.86 -1.00 -10.75
N ASP A 198 -24.17 -0.91 -12.04
CA ASP A 198 -24.34 -2.12 -12.88
C ASP A 198 -23.03 -2.88 -13.07
N ILE A 199 -21.90 -2.17 -13.07
CA ILE A 199 -20.56 -2.77 -13.21
C ILE A 199 -20.09 -3.39 -11.89
N THR A 200 -20.25 -2.67 -10.78
CA THR A 200 -19.64 -3.08 -9.50
C THR A 200 -20.62 -3.71 -8.51
N GLN A 201 -21.93 -3.58 -8.76
CA GLN A 201 -23.00 -3.99 -7.84
C GLN A 201 -22.90 -3.32 -6.45
N GLU A 202 -22.23 -2.17 -6.39
CA GLU A 202 -22.06 -1.39 -5.16
C GLU A 202 -23.26 -0.45 -4.95
N ASN A 203 -24.04 -0.67 -3.90
CA ASN A 203 -25.20 0.16 -3.57
C ASN A 203 -24.81 1.42 -2.79
N VAL A 204 -23.95 2.26 -3.37
CA VAL A 204 -23.50 3.53 -2.77
C VAL A 204 -24.06 4.77 -3.48
N HIS A 205 -25.18 4.61 -4.19
CA HIS A 205 -25.89 5.68 -4.90
C HIS A 205 -25.01 6.44 -5.91
N LYS A 206 -24.20 5.71 -6.68
CA LYS A 206 -23.47 6.31 -7.81
C LYS A 206 -24.36 6.49 -9.03
N GLY A 207 -24.01 7.50 -9.82
CA GLY A 207 -24.57 7.74 -11.15
C GLY A 207 -23.95 6.83 -12.23
N PRO A 208 -24.14 7.16 -13.52
CA PRO A 208 -23.54 6.42 -14.62
C PRO A 208 -22.00 6.51 -14.58
N SER A 209 -21.36 5.54 -15.25
CA SER A 209 -19.90 5.52 -15.40
C SER A 209 -19.41 6.82 -16.04
N ASN A 210 -18.31 7.37 -15.52
CA ASN A 210 -17.71 8.60 -16.00
C ASN A 210 -16.20 8.61 -15.72
N ASN A 211 -15.47 9.59 -16.27
CA ASN A 211 -14.03 9.72 -16.11
C ASN A 211 -13.61 10.73 -15.03
N ILE A 212 -14.51 11.14 -14.14
CA ILE A 212 -14.23 12.14 -13.11
C ILE A 212 -13.36 11.49 -12.03
N VAL A 213 -12.12 11.97 -11.93
CA VAL A 213 -11.16 11.55 -10.91
C VAL A 213 -11.27 12.38 -9.63
N GLN A 214 -10.69 11.90 -8.55
CA GLN A 214 -10.58 12.67 -7.30
C GLN A 214 -9.72 13.93 -7.46
N ASP A 215 -10.03 14.95 -6.66
CA ASP A 215 -9.28 16.19 -6.54
C ASP A 215 -7.82 15.90 -6.18
N ILE A 216 -6.89 16.65 -6.77
CA ILE A 216 -5.47 16.58 -6.44
C ILE A 216 -5.07 17.74 -5.55
N THR A 217 -3.92 17.63 -4.91
CA THR A 217 -3.37 18.70 -4.09
C THR A 217 -1.90 18.87 -4.39
N TYR A 218 -1.45 20.08 -4.70
CA TYR A 218 -0.03 20.39 -4.61
C TYR A 218 0.27 20.84 -3.18
N VAL A 219 0.73 19.90 -2.35
CA VAL A 219 0.99 20.16 -0.93
C VAL A 219 2.05 21.25 -0.78
N ALA A 220 2.00 22.01 0.31
CA ALA A 220 3.09 22.90 0.72
C ALA A 220 3.47 22.62 2.16
N ILE A 221 4.75 22.79 2.48
CA ILE A 221 5.21 22.81 3.88
C ILE A 221 5.48 24.26 4.26
N LEU A 222 4.77 24.75 5.27
CA LEU A 222 5.03 26.04 5.88
C LEU A 222 5.88 25.85 7.14
N LYS A 223 6.81 26.78 7.35
CA LYS A 223 7.64 26.89 8.55
C LYS A 223 7.25 28.15 9.30
N ASP A 224 7.12 28.02 10.62
CA ASP A 224 6.97 29.15 11.51
C ASP A 224 8.34 29.77 11.80
N TYR A 225 8.57 30.98 11.30
CA TYR A 225 9.82 31.72 11.50
C TYR A 225 9.82 32.56 12.79
N GLY A 226 8.77 32.45 13.61
CA GLY A 226 8.59 33.14 14.86
C GLY A 226 7.72 34.39 14.73
N LEU A 227 7.04 34.71 15.84
CA LEU A 227 6.18 35.90 15.94
C LEU A 227 6.95 37.18 15.60
N GLY A 228 6.35 38.03 14.77
CA GLY A 228 6.94 39.31 14.32
C GLY A 228 7.78 39.21 13.04
N LYS A 229 8.05 38.01 12.52
CA LYS A 229 8.57 37.85 11.15
C LYS A 229 7.45 38.00 10.13
N ASP A 230 7.73 38.73 9.06
CA ASP A 230 6.86 38.81 7.89
C ASP A 230 7.45 37.96 6.76
N CYS A 231 6.81 36.82 6.53
CA CYS A 231 7.15 35.84 5.50
C CYS A 231 6.10 35.84 4.38
N THR A 232 5.34 36.93 4.23
CA THR A 232 4.29 37.04 3.22
C THR A 232 4.82 36.81 1.82
N ILE A 233 4.11 36.00 1.05
CA ILE A 233 4.43 35.81 -0.37
C ILE A 233 3.85 36.97 -1.20
N VAL A 234 4.41 37.18 -2.39
CA VAL A 234 3.85 38.11 -3.37
C VAL A 234 2.41 37.69 -3.68
N ARG A 235 1.49 38.66 -3.76
CA ARG A 235 0.08 38.42 -4.08
C ARG A 235 -0.05 37.61 -5.37
N PRO A 236 -0.60 36.38 -5.32
CA PRO A 236 -0.75 35.56 -6.51
C PRO A 236 -1.76 36.15 -7.50
N ALA A 237 -1.58 35.86 -8.79
CA ALA A 237 -2.53 36.24 -9.83
C ALA A 237 -3.92 35.64 -9.54
N LYS A 238 -4.97 36.38 -9.90
CA LYS A 238 -6.39 35.98 -9.72
C LYS A 238 -6.78 35.66 -8.27
N TYR A 239 -6.02 36.12 -7.28
CA TYR A 239 -6.37 35.94 -5.87
C TYR A 239 -7.71 36.61 -5.53
N ASN A 240 -8.66 35.78 -5.10
CA ASN A 240 -9.93 36.16 -4.50
C ASN A 240 -10.09 35.39 -3.16
N PRO A 241 -10.20 36.06 -2.00
CA PRO A 241 -10.34 35.36 -0.72
C PRO A 241 -11.65 34.55 -0.60
N ASP A 242 -12.71 34.90 -1.34
CA ASP A 242 -14.00 34.18 -1.32
C ASP A 242 -13.89 32.73 -1.82
N GLU A 243 -12.80 32.42 -2.54
CA GLU A 243 -12.42 31.06 -2.92
C GLU A 243 -12.25 30.14 -1.70
N PHE A 244 -11.81 30.72 -0.57
CA PHE A 244 -11.48 30.01 0.68
C PHE A 244 -12.47 30.29 1.81
N ASP A 245 -13.60 30.93 1.52
CA ASP A 245 -14.68 31.16 2.48
C ASP A 245 -15.23 29.83 3.04
N GLY A 246 -15.23 29.66 4.35
CA GLY A 246 -15.55 28.39 5.01
C GLY A 246 -14.37 27.43 5.16
N ALA A 247 -13.14 27.84 4.85
CA ALA A 247 -11.94 27.07 5.21
C ALA A 247 -11.80 26.89 6.73
N SER A 248 -12.22 27.90 7.49
CA SER A 248 -12.25 27.89 8.96
C SER A 248 -13.33 28.84 9.49
N THR A 249 -13.67 28.73 10.77
CA THR A 249 -14.65 29.63 11.40
C THR A 249 -14.22 31.08 11.45
N ASN A 250 -12.92 31.39 11.29
CA ASN A 250 -12.38 32.75 11.25
C ASN A 250 -12.71 33.50 9.95
N TYR A 251 -13.08 32.78 8.89
CA TYR A 251 -13.41 33.36 7.60
C TYR A 251 -14.56 32.56 6.98
N TYR A 252 -15.77 32.87 7.46
CA TYR A 252 -17.02 32.21 7.09
C TYR A 252 -18.15 33.24 7.00
N PHE A 253 -18.54 33.63 5.78
CA PHE A 253 -19.62 34.59 5.56
C PHE A 253 -20.68 34.09 4.57
N ASN A 254 -20.35 33.20 3.63
CA ASN A 254 -21.34 32.55 2.78
C ASN A 254 -22.07 31.43 3.55
N LEU A 255 -23.24 31.78 4.09
CA LEU A 255 -24.08 30.88 4.88
C LEU A 255 -24.72 29.74 4.07
N LEU A 256 -24.55 29.71 2.74
CA LEU A 256 -24.94 28.58 1.91
C LEU A 256 -23.91 27.44 1.94
N ARG A 257 -22.67 27.72 2.36
CA ARG A 257 -21.63 26.70 2.53
C ARG A 257 -21.86 25.96 3.84
N GLN A 258 -21.40 24.71 3.92
CA GLN A 258 -21.37 24.00 5.19
C GLN A 258 -20.48 24.77 6.18
N LYS A 259 -21.02 25.08 7.36
CA LYS A 259 -20.27 25.77 8.40
C LYS A 259 -19.05 24.93 8.83
N PRO A 260 -17.82 25.50 8.81
CA PRO A 260 -16.64 24.78 9.27
C PRO A 260 -16.73 24.47 10.77
N SER A 261 -16.14 23.35 11.17
CA SER A 261 -16.09 22.89 12.57
C SER A 261 -14.80 23.26 13.31
N VAL A 262 -13.87 23.93 12.63
CA VAL A 262 -12.53 24.27 13.13
C VAL A 262 -12.21 25.75 12.90
N ASP A 263 -11.51 26.36 13.86
CA ASP A 263 -10.89 27.68 13.68
C ASP A 263 -9.61 27.58 12.84
N ALA A 264 -9.02 28.72 12.50
CA ALA A 264 -7.83 28.80 11.66
C ALA A 264 -6.61 28.13 12.29
N GLN A 265 -6.46 28.20 13.62
CA GLN A 265 -5.35 27.57 14.32
C GLN A 265 -5.49 26.05 14.29
N LYS A 266 -6.70 25.54 14.51
CA LYS A 266 -7.02 24.13 14.41
C LYS A 266 -6.91 23.66 12.96
N MET A 267 -7.37 24.42 11.98
CA MET A 267 -7.12 24.14 10.55
C MET A 267 -5.63 23.93 10.26
N LEU A 268 -4.76 24.84 10.72
CA LEU A 268 -3.31 24.69 10.56
C LEU A 268 -2.76 23.47 11.32
N ASN A 269 -3.26 23.24 12.54
CA ASN A 269 -2.85 22.09 13.37
C ASN A 269 -3.30 20.73 12.79
N TYR A 270 -4.04 20.71 11.69
CA TYR A 270 -4.39 19.48 10.95
C TYR A 270 -3.14 18.66 10.67
N GLY A 271 -2.23 19.26 9.92
CA GLY A 271 -0.96 18.67 9.51
C GLY A 271 0.23 19.32 10.22
N LYS A 272 0.12 19.67 11.51
CA LYS A 272 1.27 20.20 12.25
C LYS A 272 2.36 19.13 12.33
N LEU A 273 3.56 19.47 11.88
CA LEU A 273 4.74 18.61 11.84
C LEU A 273 5.67 18.95 13.02
N PRO A 274 6.68 18.11 13.29
CA PRO A 274 7.78 18.49 14.16
C PRO A 274 8.48 19.79 13.70
N ASN A 275 9.27 20.38 14.61
CA ASN A 275 10.11 21.56 14.33
C ASN A 275 9.34 22.77 13.77
N ASN A 276 8.13 23.02 14.29
CA ASN A 276 7.26 24.16 13.98
C ASN A 276 6.95 24.30 12.48
N LYS A 277 6.68 23.16 11.83
CA LYS A 277 6.26 23.10 10.43
C LYS A 277 4.80 22.65 10.31
N TYR A 278 4.21 22.91 9.15
CA TYR A 278 2.81 22.64 8.84
C TYR A 278 2.67 22.11 7.42
N MET A 279 2.08 20.93 7.27
CA MET A 279 1.64 20.39 6.00
C MET A 279 0.31 21.04 5.59
N ILE A 280 0.31 21.71 4.44
CA ILE A 280 -0.89 22.33 3.85
C ILE A 280 -1.48 21.36 2.81
N ASN A 281 -2.48 20.61 3.26
CA ASN A 281 -3.31 19.72 2.47
C ASN A 281 -4.74 19.80 3.02
N TRP A 282 -5.43 20.90 2.73
CA TRP A 282 -6.74 21.20 3.32
C TRP A 282 -7.87 21.02 2.29
N PRO A 283 -8.85 20.14 2.56
CA PRO A 283 -9.89 19.81 1.59
C PRO A 283 -10.96 20.89 1.47
N GLY A 284 -11.83 20.74 0.46
CA GLY A 284 -13.02 21.57 0.30
C GLY A 284 -12.68 23.02 -0.07
N TYR A 285 -12.59 23.91 0.91
CA TYR A 285 -12.25 25.33 0.71
C TYR A 285 -10.78 25.65 1.01
N GLY A 286 -9.88 24.70 0.74
CA GLY A 286 -8.44 24.89 0.85
C GLY A 286 -7.72 24.76 -0.50
N ASN A 287 -6.62 24.01 -0.53
CA ASN A 287 -5.73 23.88 -1.68
C ASN A 287 -5.97 22.63 -2.55
N ASP A 288 -7.04 21.88 -2.31
CA ASP A 288 -7.53 20.89 -3.28
C ASP A 288 -7.95 21.58 -4.60
N ILE A 289 -7.70 20.93 -5.73
CA ILE A 289 -8.14 21.36 -7.06
C ILE A 289 -8.53 20.15 -7.90
N TYR A 290 -9.60 20.28 -8.67
CA TYR A 290 -9.97 19.26 -9.66
C TYR A 290 -9.13 19.43 -10.93
N LEU A 291 -8.34 18.41 -11.27
CA LEU A 291 -7.58 18.34 -12.52
C LEU A 291 -7.60 16.90 -13.05
N ASN A 292 -8.28 16.68 -14.18
CA ASN A 292 -8.30 15.38 -14.83
C ASN A 292 -7.11 15.21 -15.80
N ILE A 293 -5.96 14.86 -15.23
CA ILE A 293 -4.65 14.87 -15.93
C ILE A 293 -4.02 13.48 -16.11
N VAL A 294 -4.72 12.41 -15.69
CA VAL A 294 -4.18 11.05 -15.67
C VAL A 294 -3.82 10.59 -17.09
N GLU A 295 -4.71 10.80 -18.06
CA GLU A 295 -4.53 10.39 -19.46
C GLU A 295 -3.77 11.40 -20.33
N MET A 296 -3.37 12.54 -19.77
CA MET A 296 -2.58 13.52 -20.50
C MET A 296 -1.14 13.05 -20.69
N LYS A 297 -0.53 13.53 -21.78
CA LYS A 297 0.93 13.44 -21.96
C LYS A 297 1.64 14.25 -20.88
N GLU A 298 2.84 13.82 -20.52
CA GLU A 298 3.61 14.45 -19.44
C GLU A 298 3.80 15.96 -19.62
N GLU A 299 4.10 16.43 -20.83
CA GLU A 299 4.27 17.87 -21.11
C GLU A 299 3.01 18.69 -20.84
N ASP A 300 1.83 18.14 -21.16
CA ASP A 300 0.55 18.82 -20.94
C ASP A 300 0.12 18.72 -19.48
N ARG A 301 0.41 17.58 -18.83
CA ARG A 301 0.24 17.39 -17.39
C ARG A 301 1.02 18.46 -16.61
N GLN A 302 2.29 18.71 -16.97
CA GLN A 302 3.11 19.73 -16.31
C GLN A 302 2.55 21.15 -16.47
N LYS A 303 1.93 21.47 -17.60
CA LYS A 303 1.23 22.77 -17.79
C LYS A 303 0.01 22.89 -16.89
N GLU A 304 -0.78 21.83 -16.77
CA GLU A 304 -1.96 21.82 -15.90
C GLU A 304 -1.60 21.90 -14.41
N LEU A 305 -0.49 21.29 -13.99
CA LEU A 305 -0.01 21.32 -12.60
C LEU A 305 0.40 22.72 -12.13
N ILE A 306 0.67 23.66 -13.04
CA ILE A 306 0.86 25.08 -12.68
C ILE A 306 -0.39 25.60 -11.95
N LYS A 307 -1.59 25.24 -12.41
CA LYS A 307 -2.86 25.66 -11.79
C LYS A 307 -2.98 25.17 -10.35
N ALA A 308 -2.49 23.96 -10.06
CA ALA A 308 -2.47 23.40 -8.71
C ALA A 308 -1.48 24.13 -7.79
N LYS A 309 -0.28 24.48 -8.28
CA LYS A 309 0.66 25.32 -7.51
C LYS A 309 0.08 26.71 -7.24
N GLU A 310 -0.55 27.32 -8.24
CA GLU A 310 -1.22 28.61 -8.09
C GLU A 310 -2.37 28.56 -7.07
N GLN A 311 -3.16 27.48 -7.04
CA GLN A 311 -4.17 27.22 -6.01
C GLN A 311 -3.56 27.26 -4.61
N THR A 312 -2.49 26.50 -4.40
CA THR A 312 -1.80 26.45 -3.11
C THR A 312 -1.19 27.79 -2.72
N LEU A 313 -0.58 28.51 -3.66
CA LEU A 313 -0.06 29.86 -3.40
C LEU A 313 -1.18 30.83 -3.00
N ARG A 314 -2.33 30.81 -3.67
CA ARG A 314 -3.50 31.62 -3.29
C ARG A 314 -3.97 31.29 -1.87
N PHE A 315 -3.98 30.01 -1.49
CA PHE A 315 -4.37 29.60 -0.14
C PHE A 315 -3.34 30.00 0.93
N ILE A 316 -2.03 29.90 0.64
CA ILE A 316 -0.97 30.39 1.54
C ILE A 316 -1.11 31.90 1.73
N TYR A 317 -1.31 32.66 0.64
CA TYR A 317 -1.52 34.11 0.71
C TYR A 317 -2.75 34.44 1.56
N PHE A 318 -3.84 33.68 1.42
CA PHE A 318 -5.04 33.79 2.24
C PHE A 318 -4.75 33.55 3.74
N ILE A 319 -4.03 32.49 4.09
CA ILE A 319 -3.61 32.20 5.47
C ILE A 319 -2.84 33.37 6.06
N GLN A 320 -1.93 33.97 5.28
CA GLN A 320 -1.10 35.08 5.76
C GLN A 320 -1.89 36.40 5.91
N HIS A 321 -2.82 36.69 5.01
CA HIS A 321 -3.48 38.00 4.91
C HIS A 321 -4.86 38.06 5.56
N GLN A 322 -5.70 37.05 5.35
CA GLN A 322 -7.06 37.01 5.92
C GLN A 322 -7.06 36.40 7.31
N LEU A 323 -6.23 35.38 7.53
CA LEU A 323 -6.13 34.71 8.84
C LEU A 323 -5.00 35.27 9.72
N GLY A 324 -4.15 36.15 9.18
CA GLY A 324 -3.14 36.91 9.93
C GLY A 324 -1.82 36.16 10.23
N PHE A 325 -1.61 34.97 9.67
CA PHE A 325 -0.41 34.14 9.94
C PHE A 325 0.81 34.56 9.09
N LYS A 326 1.19 35.83 9.14
CA LYS A 326 2.31 36.38 8.34
C LYS A 326 3.67 35.75 8.64
N HIS A 327 3.86 35.17 9.82
CA HIS A 327 5.09 34.49 10.23
C HIS A 327 5.28 33.11 9.60
N LEU A 328 4.22 32.54 9.01
CA LEU A 328 4.29 31.28 8.28
C LEU A 328 4.73 31.55 6.84
N GLY A 329 5.85 30.94 6.42
CA GLY A 329 6.35 31.01 5.05
C GLY A 329 6.66 29.63 4.50
N LEU A 330 6.78 29.50 3.18
CA LEU A 330 7.25 28.25 2.55
C LEU A 330 8.60 27.85 3.17
N ALA A 331 8.68 26.62 3.66
CA ALA A 331 9.87 26.08 4.30
C ALA A 331 11.06 26.11 3.34
N ASP A 332 12.18 26.65 3.81
CA ASP A 332 13.41 26.83 3.05
C ASP A 332 14.38 25.64 3.16
N ASP A 333 14.00 24.63 3.93
CA ASP A 333 14.81 23.49 4.36
C ASP A 333 14.16 22.12 4.08
N GLU A 334 13.11 22.07 3.24
CA GLU A 334 12.36 20.84 2.96
C GLU A 334 12.61 20.23 1.58
N TYR A 335 12.37 21.00 0.51
CA TYR A 335 12.48 20.49 -0.86
C TYR A 335 13.67 21.09 -1.60
N PRO A 336 14.33 20.31 -2.48
CA PRO A 336 15.44 20.80 -3.29
C PRO A 336 14.98 21.64 -4.50
N THR A 337 13.68 21.94 -4.61
CA THR A 337 13.08 22.68 -5.71
C THR A 337 13.26 24.19 -5.52
N LYS A 338 13.45 24.91 -6.63
CA LYS A 338 13.64 26.38 -6.58
C LYS A 338 12.42 27.13 -6.03
N ASP A 339 11.23 26.58 -6.26
CA ASP A 339 9.96 27.14 -5.80
C ASP A 339 9.52 26.63 -4.42
N ARG A 340 10.34 25.78 -3.78
CA ARG A 340 10.10 25.17 -2.46
C ARG A 340 8.85 24.27 -2.39
N PHE A 341 8.30 23.89 -3.54
CA PHE A 341 7.20 22.93 -3.61
C PHE A 341 7.71 21.48 -3.64
N PRO A 342 6.87 20.50 -3.28
CA PRO A 342 7.16 19.08 -3.51
C PRO A 342 7.52 18.78 -4.98
N LEU A 343 8.23 17.68 -5.21
CA LEU A 343 8.68 17.26 -6.54
C LEU A 343 7.53 16.85 -7.45
N ILE A 344 6.45 16.33 -6.88
CA ILE A 344 5.23 15.90 -7.58
C ILE A 344 3.99 16.36 -6.80
N PRO A 345 2.81 16.48 -7.43
CA PRO A 345 1.56 16.68 -6.69
C PRO A 345 1.13 15.40 -5.96
N TYR A 346 0.19 15.53 -5.03
CA TYR A 346 -0.52 14.38 -4.47
C TYR A 346 -1.64 13.93 -5.42
N HIS A 347 -1.43 12.82 -6.11
CA HIS A 347 -2.45 12.12 -6.87
C HIS A 347 -3.25 11.19 -5.96
N ARG A 348 -4.57 11.37 -5.87
CA ARG A 348 -5.45 10.46 -5.09
C ARG A 348 -5.91 9.25 -5.91
N GLU A 349 -5.94 9.36 -7.23
CA GLU A 349 -6.46 8.35 -8.13
C GLU A 349 -5.47 8.04 -9.26
N SER A 350 -5.50 6.79 -9.74
CA SER A 350 -4.68 6.25 -10.81
C SER A 350 -5.54 5.38 -11.73
N ARG A 351 -4.95 4.91 -12.84
CA ARG A 351 -5.51 3.86 -13.68
C ARG A 351 -5.61 2.56 -12.89
N ARG A 352 -6.82 2.08 -12.63
CA ARG A 352 -7.06 0.84 -11.89
C ARG A 352 -7.09 -0.34 -12.83
N VAL A 353 -6.12 -1.24 -12.75
CA VAL A 353 -5.99 -2.35 -13.68
C VAL A 353 -7.17 -3.33 -13.58
N LYS A 354 -7.55 -3.96 -14.69
CA LYS A 354 -8.46 -5.11 -14.65
C LYS A 354 -7.67 -6.35 -14.23
N GLY A 355 -7.70 -6.67 -12.95
CA GLY A 355 -6.95 -7.78 -12.35
C GLY A 355 -7.68 -9.13 -12.39
N LEU A 356 -7.02 -10.18 -11.88
CA LEU A 356 -7.61 -11.53 -11.74
C LEU A 356 -8.86 -11.54 -10.85
N VAL A 357 -8.91 -10.63 -9.88
CA VAL A 357 -10.10 -10.28 -9.11
C VAL A 357 -10.20 -8.78 -8.97
N ARG A 358 -11.40 -8.29 -8.66
CA ARG A 358 -11.67 -6.89 -8.32
C ARG A 358 -12.21 -6.83 -6.90
N MET A 359 -11.62 -5.98 -6.07
CA MET A 359 -12.14 -5.72 -4.73
C MET A 359 -13.10 -4.53 -4.76
N ASP A 360 -14.28 -4.72 -4.18
CA ASP A 360 -15.38 -3.73 -4.09
C ASP A 360 -15.88 -3.59 -2.65
N ILE A 361 -16.90 -2.74 -2.43
CA ILE A 361 -17.40 -2.46 -1.09
C ILE A 361 -17.89 -3.70 -0.33
N ASN A 362 -18.43 -4.72 -1.00
CA ASN A 362 -18.97 -5.91 -0.35
C ASN A 362 -17.84 -6.72 0.30
N HIS A 363 -16.67 -6.71 -0.32
CA HIS A 363 -15.46 -7.38 0.18
C HIS A 363 -14.91 -6.74 1.44
N ILE A 364 -15.07 -5.43 1.62
CA ILE A 364 -14.52 -4.71 2.79
C ILE A 364 -15.57 -4.48 3.88
N ALA A 365 -16.85 -4.32 3.53
CA ALA A 365 -17.92 -4.11 4.50
C ALA A 365 -18.40 -5.41 5.15
N LYS A 366 -18.51 -6.49 4.37
CA LYS A 366 -19.06 -7.79 4.82
C LYS A 366 -18.27 -8.98 4.25
N PRO A 367 -16.95 -9.06 4.49
CA PRO A 367 -16.05 -10.06 3.86
C PRO A 367 -16.49 -11.51 4.04
N PHE A 368 -17.20 -11.82 5.13
CA PHE A 368 -17.60 -13.19 5.47
C PHE A 368 -18.99 -13.60 4.99
N GLN A 369 -19.72 -12.71 4.29
CA GLN A 369 -21.10 -12.95 3.82
C GLN A 369 -21.21 -13.06 2.30
N ILE A 370 -20.08 -13.02 1.58
CA ILE A 370 -20.01 -13.07 0.12
C ILE A 370 -19.59 -14.47 -0.37
N THR A 371 -19.96 -14.79 -1.61
CA THR A 371 -19.71 -16.10 -2.24
C THR A 371 -18.28 -16.27 -2.75
N ASN A 372 -17.58 -15.17 -3.00
CA ASN A 372 -16.17 -15.09 -3.38
C ASN A 372 -15.33 -14.57 -2.18
N PRO A 373 -14.88 -15.44 -1.26
CA PRO A 373 -14.29 -15.05 0.02
C PRO A 373 -12.85 -14.58 -0.14
N LEU A 374 -12.66 -13.43 -0.79
CA LEU A 374 -11.35 -12.87 -1.11
C LEU A 374 -10.48 -12.63 0.13
N TYR A 375 -11.09 -12.48 1.32
CA TYR A 375 -10.37 -12.34 2.58
C TYR A 375 -9.37 -13.49 2.83
N ARG A 376 -9.60 -14.68 2.26
CA ARG A 376 -8.66 -15.81 2.39
C ARG A 376 -7.32 -15.59 1.69
N THR A 377 -7.28 -14.64 0.76
CA THR A 377 -6.14 -14.31 -0.10
C THR A 377 -5.47 -12.98 0.28
N GLY A 378 -5.79 -12.44 1.46
CA GLY A 378 -5.28 -11.16 1.94
C GLY A 378 -3.74 -11.11 2.03
N ILE A 379 -3.15 -10.00 1.60
CA ILE A 379 -1.69 -9.75 1.59
C ILE A 379 -1.27 -8.39 2.16
N ALA A 380 -2.24 -7.53 2.45
CA ALA A 380 -2.06 -6.24 3.09
C ALA A 380 -3.34 -5.91 3.85
N VAL A 381 -3.26 -4.99 4.81
CA VAL A 381 -4.40 -4.57 5.62
C VAL A 381 -4.64 -3.08 5.47
N GLY A 382 -5.92 -2.70 5.39
CA GLY A 382 -6.37 -1.31 5.41
C GLY A 382 -7.34 -1.07 6.56
N ASP A 383 -7.32 0.14 7.11
CA ASP A 383 -7.96 0.45 8.39
C ASP A 383 -8.55 1.86 8.44
N TYR A 384 -8.76 2.50 7.28
CA TYR A 384 -9.33 3.83 7.18
C TYR A 384 -10.71 3.79 6.50
N PRO A 385 -11.66 4.68 6.85
CA PRO A 385 -12.91 4.81 6.12
C PRO A 385 -12.69 5.08 4.63
N ILE A 386 -13.73 4.90 3.82
CA ILE A 386 -13.68 5.39 2.44
C ILE A 386 -13.74 6.91 2.48
N ASP A 387 -12.76 7.56 1.88
CA ASP A 387 -12.63 9.01 1.85
C ASP A 387 -12.43 9.48 0.41
N HIS A 388 -13.49 10.01 -0.20
CA HIS A 388 -13.46 10.56 -1.56
C HIS A 388 -13.37 12.08 -1.58
N HIS A 389 -12.37 12.60 -2.27
CA HIS A 389 -12.23 14.03 -2.52
C HIS A 389 -12.76 14.38 -3.91
N HIS A 390 -14.00 14.88 -3.97
CA HIS A 390 -14.63 15.35 -5.21
C HIS A 390 -15.32 16.71 -5.04
N LYS A 391 -14.99 17.45 -3.97
CA LYS A 391 -15.68 18.69 -3.61
C LYS A 391 -15.42 19.81 -4.61
N LYS A 392 -14.39 19.69 -5.47
CA LYS A 392 -14.11 20.66 -6.53
C LYS A 392 -14.78 20.35 -7.88
N ASN A 393 -15.45 19.20 -8.01
CA ASN A 393 -16.28 18.90 -9.17
C ASN A 393 -17.73 18.54 -8.73
N PRO A 394 -18.71 19.45 -8.93
CA PRO A 394 -20.10 19.22 -8.50
C PRO A 394 -20.81 18.10 -9.28
N GLU A 395 -20.27 17.65 -10.41
CA GLU A 395 -20.82 16.52 -11.17
C GLU A 395 -20.51 15.16 -10.52
N ALA A 396 -19.59 15.11 -9.57
CA ALA A 396 -19.27 13.91 -8.82
C ALA A 396 -20.13 13.76 -7.54
N PRO A 397 -20.35 12.52 -7.05
CA PRO A 397 -21.04 12.26 -5.79
C PRO A 397 -20.39 13.01 -4.62
N GLN A 398 -21.21 13.73 -3.86
CA GLN A 398 -20.74 14.58 -2.76
C GLN A 398 -20.85 13.91 -1.38
N HIS A 399 -21.33 12.67 -1.31
CA HIS A 399 -21.69 11.93 -0.08
C HIS A 399 -20.76 10.75 0.28
N LEU A 400 -19.66 10.58 -0.47
CA LEU A 400 -18.69 9.48 -0.26
C LEU A 400 -17.49 9.91 0.62
N ASP A 401 -17.59 11.04 1.31
CA ASP A 401 -16.66 11.49 2.33
C ASP A 401 -16.88 10.72 3.64
N PHE A 402 -15.83 10.07 4.15
CA PHE A 402 -15.82 9.32 5.41
C PHE A 402 -16.91 8.23 5.52
N TYR A 403 -17.14 7.47 4.44
CA TYR A 403 -18.07 6.35 4.47
C TYR A 403 -17.51 5.19 5.33
N GLY A 404 -18.29 4.80 6.35
CA GLY A 404 -17.88 3.83 7.37
C GLY A 404 -17.79 2.39 6.87
N VAL A 405 -16.61 1.79 6.99
CA VAL A 405 -16.32 0.37 6.74
C VAL A 405 -15.48 -0.17 7.90
N PRO A 406 -15.42 -1.49 8.16
CA PRO A 406 -14.44 -2.04 9.10
C PRO A 406 -13.04 -2.06 8.48
N SER A 407 -12.03 -2.44 9.26
CA SER A 407 -10.71 -2.72 8.68
C SER A 407 -10.80 -3.96 7.81
N PHE A 408 -10.02 -4.02 6.74
CA PHE A 408 -10.12 -5.02 5.69
C PHE A 408 -8.73 -5.50 5.28
N ASN A 409 -8.69 -6.58 4.49
CA ASN A 409 -7.46 -7.01 3.83
C ASN A 409 -7.58 -6.90 2.31
N ILE A 410 -6.44 -6.79 1.65
CA ILE A 410 -6.32 -6.64 0.20
C ILE A 410 -5.94 -7.99 -0.41
N PRO A 411 -6.73 -8.56 -1.34
CA PRO A 411 -6.48 -9.88 -1.88
C PRO A 411 -5.37 -9.88 -2.95
N LEU A 412 -4.53 -10.92 -3.00
CA LEU A 412 -3.37 -10.99 -3.90
C LEU A 412 -3.70 -10.75 -5.38
N GLY A 413 -4.82 -11.30 -5.86
CA GLY A 413 -5.20 -11.26 -7.27
C GLY A 413 -5.49 -9.85 -7.81
N VAL A 414 -5.63 -8.83 -6.94
CA VAL A 414 -5.80 -7.43 -7.39
C VAL A 414 -4.50 -6.82 -7.92
N LEU A 415 -3.36 -7.41 -7.58
CA LEU A 415 -2.05 -6.98 -8.04
C LEU A 415 -1.71 -7.55 -9.43
N ILE A 416 -2.49 -8.51 -9.94
CA ILE A 416 -2.13 -9.30 -11.12
C ILE A 416 -3.09 -8.94 -12.25
N PRO A 417 -2.61 -8.25 -13.31
CA PRO A 417 -3.45 -7.93 -14.47
C PRO A 417 -4.00 -9.20 -15.14
N ALA A 418 -5.29 -9.21 -15.46
CA ALA A 418 -5.91 -10.36 -16.13
C ALA A 418 -5.39 -10.48 -17.57
N ASN A 419 -5.18 -11.73 -18.01
CA ASN A 419 -4.76 -12.11 -19.37
C ASN A 419 -3.38 -11.59 -19.82
N ASN A 420 -2.59 -10.99 -18.92
CA ASN A 420 -1.27 -10.45 -19.21
C ASN A 420 -0.25 -10.99 -18.21
N SER A 421 0.96 -11.34 -18.67
CA SER A 421 2.01 -11.92 -17.83
C SER A 421 3.27 -11.06 -17.81
N GLY A 422 4.09 -11.23 -16.76
CA GLY A 422 5.37 -10.52 -16.60
C GLY A 422 5.25 -9.14 -15.94
N ILE A 423 4.06 -8.78 -15.45
CA ILE A 423 3.79 -7.51 -14.80
C ILE A 423 2.91 -7.67 -13.55
N ILE A 424 3.16 -6.85 -12.54
CA ILE A 424 2.41 -6.73 -11.30
C ILE A 424 2.04 -5.25 -11.11
N ALA A 425 0.78 -4.97 -10.84
CA ALA A 425 0.29 -3.64 -10.49
C ALA A 425 0.48 -3.39 -8.99
N ALA A 426 0.98 -2.21 -8.66
CA ALA A 426 1.10 -1.74 -7.28
C ALA A 426 0.56 -0.30 -7.16
N GLU A 427 0.78 0.33 -6.01
CA GLU A 427 0.33 1.69 -5.72
C GLU A 427 -1.19 1.80 -5.88
N LYS A 428 -1.68 2.90 -6.44
CA LYS A 428 -3.10 3.20 -6.62
C LYS A 428 -3.70 2.47 -7.82
N SER A 429 -2.88 1.71 -8.57
CA SER A 429 -3.23 1.09 -9.84
C SER A 429 -3.77 -0.34 -9.71
N ILE A 430 -3.90 -0.85 -8.48
CA ILE A 430 -4.45 -2.18 -8.20
C ILE A 430 -5.92 -2.31 -8.62
N SER A 431 -6.37 -3.54 -8.84
CA SER A 431 -7.74 -3.85 -9.29
C SER A 431 -8.79 -3.71 -8.17
N VAL A 432 -9.29 -2.48 -8.01
CA VAL A 432 -10.34 -2.14 -7.04
C VAL A 432 -11.43 -1.29 -7.70
N SER A 433 -12.62 -1.22 -7.09
CA SER A 433 -13.60 -0.21 -7.49
C SER A 433 -13.13 1.19 -7.16
N ASN A 434 -13.67 2.21 -7.85
CA ASN A 434 -13.42 3.60 -7.47
C ASN A 434 -13.81 3.88 -6.02
N VAL A 435 -14.90 3.26 -5.50
CA VAL A 435 -15.28 3.41 -4.09
C VAL A 435 -14.15 2.97 -3.18
N VAL A 436 -13.68 1.74 -3.38
CA VAL A 436 -12.64 1.12 -2.55
C VAL A 436 -11.28 1.81 -2.71
N ASN A 437 -10.98 2.38 -3.87
CA ASN A 437 -9.79 3.22 -4.06
C ASN A 437 -9.72 4.38 -3.04
N GLY A 438 -10.87 4.88 -2.58
CA GLY A 438 -10.97 5.91 -1.55
C GLY A 438 -10.36 5.55 -0.19
N THR A 439 -10.13 4.26 0.07
CA THR A 439 -9.47 3.80 1.28
C THR A 439 -8.15 3.06 1.00
N THR A 440 -8.01 2.35 -0.13
CA THR A 440 -6.77 1.60 -0.41
C THR A 440 -5.58 2.48 -0.81
N ARG A 441 -5.81 3.73 -1.22
CA ARG A 441 -4.78 4.68 -1.70
C ARG A 441 -3.84 5.23 -0.63
N LEU A 442 -4.07 4.92 0.65
CA LEU A 442 -3.39 5.58 1.77
C LEU A 442 -1.97 5.07 1.97
N GLN A 443 -1.15 5.89 2.63
CA GLN A 443 0.30 5.77 2.75
C GLN A 443 0.74 4.42 3.34
N ALA A 444 0.16 4.02 4.47
CA ALA A 444 0.47 2.74 5.11
C ALA A 444 0.08 1.57 4.21
N ILE A 445 -1.08 1.65 3.58
CA ILE A 445 -1.63 0.60 2.73
C ILE A 445 -0.81 0.46 1.44
N ALA A 446 -0.39 1.56 0.82
CA ALA A 446 0.48 1.56 -0.35
C ALA A 446 1.85 0.93 -0.06
N LEU A 447 2.44 1.19 1.12
CA LEU A 447 3.67 0.49 1.53
C LEU A 447 3.45 -1.03 1.63
N LEU A 448 2.31 -1.47 2.19
CA LEU A 448 1.99 -2.89 2.33
C LEU A 448 1.66 -3.56 0.99
N ILE A 449 0.93 -2.88 0.10
CA ILE A 449 0.71 -3.30 -1.29
C ILE A 449 2.05 -3.50 -1.98
N GLY A 450 2.97 -2.54 -1.82
CA GLY A 450 4.33 -2.62 -2.35
C GLY A 450 5.09 -3.83 -1.83
N GLN A 451 5.11 -4.03 -0.51
CA GLN A 451 5.75 -5.20 0.10
C GLN A 451 5.18 -6.51 -0.49
N ALA A 452 3.86 -6.64 -0.61
CA ALA A 452 3.23 -7.80 -1.22
C ALA A 452 3.59 -7.97 -2.71
N ALA A 453 3.62 -6.89 -3.50
CA ALA A 453 4.03 -6.91 -4.89
C ALA A 453 5.49 -7.36 -5.05
N GLY A 454 6.39 -6.88 -4.19
CA GLY A 454 7.79 -7.32 -4.13
C GLY A 454 7.94 -8.79 -3.78
N THR A 455 7.19 -9.28 -2.80
CA THR A 455 7.15 -10.71 -2.44
C THR A 455 6.66 -11.58 -3.60
N LEU A 456 5.57 -11.17 -4.27
CA LEU A 456 5.04 -11.87 -5.44
C LEU A 456 6.06 -11.89 -6.59
N ALA A 457 6.63 -10.74 -6.94
CA ALA A 457 7.59 -10.60 -8.02
C ALA A 457 8.84 -11.46 -7.80
N ALA A 458 9.41 -11.43 -6.60
CA ALA A 458 10.58 -12.22 -6.26
C ALA A 458 10.29 -13.72 -6.26
N THR A 459 9.14 -14.14 -5.73
CA THR A 459 8.74 -15.56 -5.71
C THR A 459 8.56 -16.07 -7.15
N ALA A 460 7.83 -15.33 -7.99
CA ALA A 460 7.66 -15.64 -9.41
C ALA A 460 9.00 -15.73 -10.15
N ALA A 461 9.91 -14.78 -9.91
CA ALA A 461 11.22 -14.74 -10.55
C ALA A 461 12.15 -15.89 -10.12
N LYS A 462 12.09 -16.32 -8.86
CA LYS A 462 12.85 -17.47 -8.33
C LYS A 462 12.34 -18.79 -8.86
N GLU A 463 11.02 -18.98 -8.85
CA GLU A 463 10.37 -20.20 -9.32
C GLU A 463 10.30 -20.28 -10.85
N ASN A 464 10.65 -19.18 -11.53
CA ASN A 464 10.59 -19.05 -12.99
C ASN A 464 9.19 -19.35 -13.55
N ILE A 465 8.17 -18.85 -12.86
CA ILE A 465 6.75 -18.97 -13.24
C ILE A 465 6.10 -17.58 -13.36
N PRO A 466 5.00 -17.48 -14.11
CA PRO A 466 4.18 -16.27 -14.12
C PRO A 466 3.59 -15.95 -12.74
N ALA A 467 3.39 -14.67 -12.42
CA ALA A 467 2.91 -14.21 -11.12
C ALA A 467 1.53 -14.81 -10.76
N GLU A 468 0.65 -15.00 -11.75
CA GLU A 468 -0.66 -15.63 -11.58
C GLU A 468 -0.61 -17.09 -11.12
N LYS A 469 0.53 -17.77 -11.28
CA LYS A 469 0.76 -19.17 -10.87
C LYS A 469 1.43 -19.31 -9.51
N VAL A 470 1.92 -18.23 -8.92
CA VAL A 470 2.52 -18.27 -7.58
C VAL A 470 1.46 -18.65 -6.55
N SER A 471 1.80 -19.56 -5.63
CA SER A 471 0.93 -19.94 -4.52
C SER A 471 0.65 -18.72 -3.62
N ILE A 472 -0.64 -18.45 -3.39
CA ILE A 472 -1.09 -17.42 -2.45
C ILE A 472 -0.56 -17.72 -1.04
N ARG A 473 -0.58 -18.99 -0.62
CA ARG A 473 -0.05 -19.41 0.69
C ARG A 473 1.44 -19.16 0.80
N ARG A 474 2.20 -19.34 -0.27
CA ARG A 474 3.64 -19.01 -0.28
C ARG A 474 3.85 -17.52 0.00
N VAL A 475 3.17 -16.64 -0.74
CA VAL A 475 3.28 -15.19 -0.57
C VAL A 475 2.86 -14.75 0.84
N GLN A 476 1.74 -15.27 1.35
CA GLN A 476 1.26 -14.95 2.69
C GLN A 476 2.24 -15.41 3.80
N ASN A 477 2.86 -16.58 3.66
CA ASN A 477 3.88 -17.02 4.63
C ASN A 477 5.10 -16.08 4.63
N GLU A 478 5.62 -15.69 3.45
CA GLU A 478 6.74 -14.74 3.36
C GLU A 478 6.41 -13.37 3.98
N LEU A 479 5.17 -12.91 3.80
CA LEU A 479 4.67 -11.69 4.43
C LEU A 479 4.63 -11.82 5.97
N LEU A 480 4.10 -12.92 6.49
CA LEU A 480 4.08 -13.18 7.93
C LEU A 480 5.50 -13.24 8.53
N GLN A 481 6.46 -13.87 7.83
CA GLN A 481 7.87 -13.91 8.26
C GLN A 481 8.53 -12.53 8.28
N THR A 482 7.98 -11.56 7.56
CA THR A 482 8.41 -10.15 7.56
C THR A 482 7.44 -9.26 8.34
N ASN A 483 6.74 -9.82 9.33
CA ASN A 483 5.86 -9.12 10.25
C ASN A 483 4.71 -8.35 9.59
N ALA A 484 4.32 -8.74 8.37
CA ALA A 484 3.18 -8.16 7.68
C ALA A 484 1.88 -8.88 8.06
N TYR A 485 0.84 -8.09 8.31
CA TYR A 485 -0.51 -8.57 8.61
C TYR A 485 -1.19 -9.02 7.30
N ILE A 486 -1.84 -10.18 7.34
CA ILE A 486 -2.69 -10.69 6.25
C ILE A 486 -4.19 -10.63 6.60
N MET A 487 -4.49 -10.48 7.89
CA MET A 487 -5.81 -10.27 8.48
C MET A 487 -5.78 -9.02 9.37
N PRO A 488 -6.82 -8.16 9.34
CA PRO A 488 -6.78 -6.84 9.96
C PRO A 488 -7.21 -6.86 11.45
N TYR A 489 -6.71 -7.86 12.19
CA TYR A 489 -7.06 -8.08 13.60
C TYR A 489 -6.37 -7.08 14.52
N PHE A 490 -7.18 -6.20 15.10
CA PHE A 490 -6.74 -5.07 15.92
C PHE A 490 -6.36 -5.47 17.34
N ASP A 491 -7.07 -6.43 17.92
CA ASP A 491 -6.98 -6.87 19.30
C ASP A 491 -5.93 -7.97 19.54
N LEU A 492 -5.05 -8.19 18.55
CA LEU A 492 -3.87 -9.04 18.69
C LEU A 492 -2.63 -8.30 18.16
N PRO A 493 -1.80 -7.75 19.06
CA PRO A 493 -0.60 -6.99 18.67
C PRO A 493 0.41 -7.85 17.90
N LEU A 494 1.20 -7.21 17.02
CA LEU A 494 2.24 -7.87 16.23
C LEU A 494 3.24 -8.68 17.08
N LEU A 495 3.63 -8.13 18.24
CA LEU A 495 4.62 -8.76 19.13
C LEU A 495 4.02 -9.89 19.99
N HIS A 496 2.72 -10.18 19.85
CA HIS A 496 2.10 -11.28 20.57
C HIS A 496 2.72 -12.61 20.10
N PRO A 497 3.13 -13.54 21.00
CA PRO A 497 3.81 -14.78 20.62
C PRO A 497 3.03 -15.65 19.62
N HIS A 498 1.70 -15.53 19.66
CA HIS A 498 0.77 -16.31 18.83
C HIS A 498 0.20 -15.53 17.64
N PHE A 499 0.83 -14.41 17.27
CA PHE A 499 0.39 -13.55 16.16
C PHE A 499 0.18 -14.34 14.86
N GLU A 500 1.18 -15.11 14.45
CA GLU A 500 1.15 -15.85 13.18
C GLU A 500 0.00 -16.88 13.13
N ALA A 501 -0.24 -17.61 14.23
CA ALA A 501 -1.30 -18.60 14.32
C ALA A 501 -2.68 -17.96 14.10
N VAL A 502 -2.95 -16.83 14.75
CA VAL A 502 -4.23 -16.13 14.61
C VAL A 502 -4.41 -15.57 13.21
N GLN A 503 -3.36 -15.01 12.61
CA GLN A 503 -3.40 -14.51 11.23
C GLN A 503 -3.72 -15.63 10.23
N LYS A 504 -3.03 -16.77 10.35
CA LYS A 504 -3.24 -17.96 9.50
C LYS A 504 -4.64 -18.51 9.65
N ILE A 505 -5.08 -18.77 10.88
CA ILE A 505 -6.42 -19.30 11.15
C ILE A 505 -7.49 -18.32 10.65
N GLY A 506 -7.35 -17.02 10.88
CA GLY A 506 -8.25 -16.02 10.32
C GLY A 506 -8.37 -16.09 8.79
N ALA A 507 -7.24 -16.22 8.10
CA ALA A 507 -7.20 -16.32 6.64
C ALA A 507 -7.79 -17.64 6.09
N THR A 508 -8.03 -18.65 6.94
CA THR A 508 -8.78 -19.85 6.52
C THR A 508 -10.30 -19.60 6.50
N GLY A 509 -10.78 -18.63 7.28
CA GLY A 509 -12.21 -18.46 7.57
C GLY A 509 -12.70 -19.27 8.77
N VAL A 510 -11.81 -20.04 9.41
CA VAL A 510 -12.06 -20.65 10.72
C VAL A 510 -11.88 -19.57 11.77
N LEU A 511 -12.86 -19.40 12.67
CA LEU A 511 -12.92 -18.29 13.64
C LEU A 511 -12.93 -16.91 12.97
N LYS A 512 -13.99 -16.61 12.22
CA LYS A 512 -14.18 -15.31 11.57
C LYS A 512 -14.12 -14.17 12.59
N GLY A 513 -13.51 -13.06 12.17
CA GLY A 513 -13.46 -11.82 12.95
C GLY A 513 -14.76 -11.02 12.87
N GLN A 514 -14.84 -9.98 13.70
CA GLN A 514 -15.96 -9.04 13.70
C GLN A 514 -15.48 -7.64 13.33
N GLY A 515 -15.90 -7.17 12.16
CA GLY A 515 -15.64 -5.80 11.70
C GLY A 515 -16.48 -4.76 12.44
N VAL A 516 -15.85 -3.67 12.88
CA VAL A 516 -16.49 -2.54 13.56
C VAL A 516 -15.93 -1.22 12.97
N PRO A 517 -16.74 -0.48 12.19
CA PRO A 517 -16.40 0.87 11.77
C PRO A 517 -16.20 1.77 13.00
N THR A 518 -15.03 2.42 13.13
CA THR A 518 -14.68 3.19 14.33
C THR A 518 -13.99 4.51 13.93
N GLY A 519 -14.79 5.55 13.67
CA GLY A 519 -14.27 6.87 13.29
C GLY A 519 -13.28 6.79 12.12
N TRP A 520 -12.05 7.26 12.34
CA TRP A 520 -10.96 7.25 11.34
C TRP A 520 -9.99 6.07 11.48
N ALA A 521 -10.27 5.15 12.40
CA ALA A 521 -9.41 4.01 12.69
C ALA A 521 -10.27 2.76 12.79
N ASN A 522 -10.66 2.24 11.62
CA ASN A 522 -11.51 1.07 11.51
C ASN A 522 -10.87 -0.15 12.17
N ARG A 523 -11.71 -1.05 12.67
CA ARG A 523 -11.26 -2.20 13.45
C ARG A 523 -11.94 -3.47 12.99
N THR A 524 -11.24 -4.57 13.17
CA THR A 524 -11.76 -5.92 13.09
C THR A 524 -11.20 -6.67 14.29
N TYR A 525 -12.08 -7.27 15.07
CA TYR A 525 -11.74 -7.96 16.31
C TYR A 525 -11.70 -9.47 16.06
N PHE A 526 -10.61 -10.11 16.48
CA PHE A 526 -10.51 -11.56 16.53
C PHE A 526 -11.16 -12.12 17.80
N HIS A 527 -11.22 -11.36 18.89
CA HIS A 527 -11.70 -11.75 20.22
C HIS A 527 -10.91 -12.93 20.81
N PRO A 528 -9.59 -12.79 21.07
CA PRO A 528 -8.72 -13.90 21.45
C PRO A 528 -9.18 -14.62 22.73
N ASP A 529 -9.65 -13.87 23.73
CA ASP A 529 -10.03 -14.41 25.05
C ASP A 529 -11.47 -14.92 25.12
N SER A 530 -12.27 -14.73 24.06
CA SER A 530 -13.63 -15.26 24.01
C SER A 530 -13.62 -16.77 23.77
N LEU A 531 -14.56 -17.49 24.39
CA LEU A 531 -14.73 -18.92 24.16
C LEU A 531 -15.18 -19.20 22.72
N VAL A 532 -14.72 -20.31 22.15
CA VAL A 532 -15.13 -20.76 20.81
C VAL A 532 -16.60 -21.16 20.83
N ASN A 533 -17.44 -20.42 20.11
CA ASN A 533 -18.84 -20.78 19.89
C ASN A 533 -18.91 -22.02 18.99
N ARG A 534 -19.35 -23.15 19.54
CA ARG A 534 -19.33 -24.44 18.85
C ARG A 534 -20.26 -24.46 17.63
N ASN A 535 -21.45 -23.88 17.75
CA ASN A 535 -22.44 -23.85 16.67
C ASN A 535 -21.95 -23.01 15.47
N GLN A 536 -21.25 -21.90 15.75
CA GLN A 536 -20.63 -21.12 14.70
C GLN A 536 -19.44 -21.85 14.08
N LEU A 537 -18.64 -22.54 14.91
CA LEU A 537 -17.48 -23.30 14.42
C LEU A 537 -17.90 -24.40 13.43
N VAL A 538 -19.02 -25.09 13.65
CA VAL A 538 -19.54 -26.09 12.68
C VAL A 538 -19.67 -25.49 11.28
N LYS A 539 -20.14 -24.24 11.16
CA LYS A 539 -20.28 -23.54 9.87
C LYS A 539 -18.93 -23.08 9.32
N ASP A 540 -18.04 -22.61 10.21
CA ASP A 540 -16.76 -22.02 9.81
C ASP A 540 -15.73 -23.08 9.39
N ILE A 541 -15.75 -24.28 9.99
CA ILE A 541 -14.85 -25.39 9.68
C ILE A 541 -15.33 -26.24 8.49
N ALA A 542 -16.61 -26.15 8.11
CA ALA A 542 -17.22 -26.99 7.06
C ALA A 542 -16.39 -27.14 5.76
N PRO A 543 -15.66 -26.11 5.27
CA PRO A 543 -14.80 -26.25 4.10
C PRO A 543 -13.57 -27.16 4.29
N TYR A 544 -13.23 -27.50 5.53
CA TYR A 544 -12.07 -28.31 5.88
C TYR A 544 -12.44 -29.66 6.50
N ASN A 545 -13.59 -29.74 7.20
CA ASN A 545 -14.01 -30.93 7.91
C ASN A 545 -15.48 -30.85 8.34
N THR A 546 -16.11 -32.00 8.63
CA THR A 546 -17.44 -32.06 9.25
C THR A 546 -17.32 -32.29 10.76
N LEU A 547 -17.66 -31.27 11.55
CA LEU A 547 -17.82 -31.39 13.00
C LEU A 547 -19.15 -32.07 13.35
N LYS A 548 -19.10 -33.11 14.18
CA LYS A 548 -20.30 -33.79 14.70
C LYS A 548 -21.14 -32.87 15.60
N GLU A 549 -22.43 -33.16 15.71
CA GLU A 549 -23.31 -32.52 16.69
C GLU A 549 -22.84 -32.78 18.13
N SER A 550 -23.09 -31.83 19.02
CA SER A 550 -22.77 -31.93 20.45
C SER A 550 -23.76 -31.09 21.24
N GLN A 551 -23.95 -31.46 22.50
CA GLN A 551 -24.78 -30.71 23.44
C GLN A 551 -24.04 -29.49 24.03
N HIS A 552 -22.72 -29.42 23.88
CA HIS A 552 -21.91 -28.31 24.40
C HIS A 552 -22.04 -27.05 23.54
N LYS A 553 -22.26 -25.89 24.17
CA LYS A 553 -22.31 -24.59 23.47
C LYS A 553 -20.92 -24.05 23.10
N THR A 554 -19.89 -24.49 23.83
CA THR A 554 -18.49 -24.10 23.65
C THR A 554 -17.66 -25.32 23.26
N LEU A 555 -16.61 -25.11 22.47
CA LEU A 555 -15.69 -26.21 22.10
C LEU A 555 -14.84 -26.62 23.29
N LEU A 556 -14.85 -27.90 23.65
CA LEU A 556 -13.96 -28.45 24.67
C LEU A 556 -12.60 -28.85 24.07
N LEU A 557 -11.55 -28.88 24.90
CA LEU A 557 -10.22 -29.31 24.46
C LEU A 557 -10.25 -30.73 23.87
N SER A 558 -10.91 -31.68 24.54
CA SER A 558 -11.05 -33.05 24.04
C SER A 558 -11.77 -33.13 22.69
N GLU A 559 -12.79 -32.30 22.45
CA GLU A 559 -13.48 -32.21 21.15
C GLU A 559 -12.56 -31.61 20.07
N ALA A 560 -11.73 -30.63 20.40
CA ALA A 560 -10.74 -30.06 19.49
C ALA A 560 -9.68 -31.09 19.09
N ILE A 561 -9.23 -31.93 20.03
CA ILE A 561 -8.29 -33.03 19.76
C ILE A 561 -8.94 -34.07 18.84
N ASP A 562 -10.21 -34.41 19.06
CA ASP A 562 -10.94 -35.32 18.16
C ASP A 562 -11.06 -34.75 16.75
N LEU A 563 -11.37 -33.46 16.62
CA LEU A 563 -11.42 -32.77 15.33
C LEU A 563 -10.08 -32.85 14.60
N ILE A 564 -8.96 -32.63 15.29
CA ILE A 564 -7.63 -32.68 14.69
C ILE A 564 -7.32 -34.08 14.16
N ILE A 565 -7.63 -35.13 14.94
CA ILE A 565 -7.44 -36.52 14.52
C ILE A 565 -8.32 -36.84 13.31
N GLN A 566 -9.57 -36.39 13.33
CA GLN A 566 -10.48 -36.56 12.20
C GLN A 566 -9.95 -35.88 10.93
N MET A 567 -9.52 -34.62 11.02
CA MET A 567 -8.93 -33.88 9.91
C MET A 567 -7.66 -34.56 9.38
N ALA A 568 -6.81 -35.06 10.27
CA ALA A 568 -5.61 -35.79 9.89
C ALA A 568 -5.93 -37.08 9.15
N ALA A 569 -6.92 -37.85 9.62
CA ALA A 569 -7.37 -39.08 8.96
C ALA A 569 -7.94 -38.80 7.55
N GLU A 570 -8.82 -37.81 7.41
CA GLU A 570 -9.42 -37.42 6.12
C GLU A 570 -8.35 -36.96 5.10
N ASN A 571 -7.30 -36.28 5.56
CA ASN A 571 -6.21 -35.79 4.72
C ASN A 571 -5.01 -36.77 4.64
N LYS A 572 -5.14 -37.99 5.17
CA LYS A 572 -4.10 -39.05 5.18
C LYS A 572 -2.78 -38.59 5.81
N ILE A 573 -2.83 -37.74 6.83
CA ILE A 573 -1.68 -37.23 7.56
C ILE A 573 -1.43 -38.14 8.76
N ILE A 574 -0.28 -38.83 8.76
CA ILE A 574 0.10 -39.78 9.81
C ILE A 574 0.98 -39.10 10.89
N ASP A 575 1.99 -38.34 10.45
CA ASP A 575 2.93 -37.59 11.28
C ASP A 575 3.40 -36.32 10.52
N THR A 576 3.53 -35.19 11.20
CA THR A 576 3.88 -33.88 10.58
C THR A 576 5.33 -33.74 10.09
N LYS A 577 6.21 -34.74 10.31
CA LYS A 577 7.65 -34.67 9.96
C LYS A 577 8.05 -35.22 8.59
N ASN A 578 7.16 -35.90 7.85
CA ASN A 578 7.54 -36.65 6.63
C ASN A 578 6.80 -36.25 5.33
N SER A 579 6.05 -35.16 5.27
CA SER A 579 5.50 -34.71 3.98
C SER A 579 6.56 -33.91 3.21
N LYS A 580 6.96 -34.38 2.03
CA LYS A 580 7.85 -33.67 1.09
C LYS A 580 7.29 -32.32 0.61
N ASN A 581 6.07 -31.97 1.03
CA ASN A 581 5.34 -30.75 0.66
C ASN A 581 5.14 -29.78 1.84
N SER A 582 5.66 -30.07 3.03
CA SER A 582 5.67 -29.06 4.09
C SER A 582 6.75 -28.03 3.78
N ILE A 583 6.30 -26.82 3.39
CA ILE A 583 7.08 -25.62 3.68
C ILE A 583 7.42 -25.75 5.17
N GLN A 584 8.70 -25.88 5.52
CA GLN A 584 9.16 -25.96 6.90
C GLN A 584 8.55 -24.80 7.68
N THR A 585 7.43 -25.05 8.38
CA THR A 585 6.90 -24.09 9.32
C THR A 585 7.84 -24.15 10.50
N THR A 586 8.52 -23.05 10.73
CA THR A 586 9.54 -22.81 11.77
C THR A 586 8.99 -22.91 13.20
N ALA A 587 7.79 -23.46 13.41
CA ALA A 587 6.99 -23.18 14.61
C ALA A 587 6.70 -24.37 15.53
N SER A 588 7.05 -25.61 15.21
CA SER A 588 6.90 -26.70 16.20
C SER A 588 8.11 -27.61 16.30
N ASN A 589 8.82 -27.53 17.43
CA ASN A 589 9.76 -28.56 17.88
C ASN A 589 9.08 -29.92 18.15
N TYR A 590 7.75 -29.95 18.08
CA TYR A 590 6.89 -31.09 18.37
C TYR A 590 6.70 -32.00 17.16
N LYS A 591 6.68 -33.31 17.42
CA LYS A 591 6.19 -34.32 16.49
C LYS A 591 4.79 -34.72 16.96
N TRP A 592 3.78 -34.47 16.16
CA TRP A 592 2.38 -34.73 16.53
C TRP A 592 1.93 -36.11 16.06
N SER A 593 1.43 -36.93 16.98
CA SER A 593 0.90 -38.27 16.70
C SER A 593 -0.59 -38.22 16.43
N LEU A 594 -0.96 -37.85 15.20
CA LEU A 594 -2.33 -37.48 14.83
C LEU A 594 -3.33 -38.66 14.69
N GLN A 595 -2.91 -39.87 15.05
CA GLN A 595 -3.76 -41.08 15.05
C GLN A 595 -3.98 -41.68 16.45
N ASN A 596 -3.32 -41.14 17.48
CA ASN A 596 -3.37 -41.67 18.84
C ASN A 596 -3.78 -40.55 19.81
N LYS A 597 -5.07 -40.51 20.18
CA LYS A 597 -5.63 -39.48 21.05
C LYS A 597 -4.88 -39.34 22.39
N PRO A 598 -4.68 -40.39 23.20
CA PRO A 598 -3.91 -40.26 24.44
C PRO A 598 -2.51 -39.66 24.26
N LEU A 599 -1.80 -40.06 23.22
CA LEU A 599 -0.46 -39.55 22.94
C LEU A 599 -0.50 -38.09 22.46
N LEU A 600 -1.43 -37.75 21.58
CA LEU A 600 -1.64 -36.37 21.11
C LEU A 600 -2.03 -35.45 22.27
N THR A 601 -2.93 -35.87 23.15
CA THR A 601 -3.27 -35.12 24.38
C THR A 601 -2.03 -34.85 25.22
N LYS A 602 -1.16 -35.86 25.44
CA LYS A 602 0.08 -35.69 26.19
C LYS A 602 1.04 -34.70 25.50
N GLN A 603 1.14 -34.75 24.17
CA GLN A 603 1.97 -33.82 23.39
C GLN A 603 1.42 -32.39 23.47
N ILE A 604 0.10 -32.20 23.34
CA ILE A 604 -0.55 -30.90 23.48
C ILE A 604 -0.35 -30.36 24.90
N LYS A 605 -0.47 -31.20 25.93
CA LYS A 605 -0.20 -30.79 27.32
C LYS A 605 1.24 -30.27 27.51
N ALA A 606 2.22 -30.89 26.85
CA ALA A 606 3.60 -30.40 26.89
C ALA A 606 3.74 -29.05 26.17
N ALA A 607 3.19 -28.93 24.96
CA ALA A 607 3.22 -27.69 24.19
C ALA A 607 2.42 -26.56 24.84
N TRP A 608 1.38 -26.87 25.62
CA TRP A 608 0.56 -25.92 26.38
C TRP A 608 1.42 -25.04 27.29
N VAL A 609 2.42 -25.64 27.93
CA VAL A 609 3.38 -24.94 28.81
C VAL A 609 4.25 -23.99 27.98
N ASP A 610 4.76 -24.44 26.83
CA ASP A 610 5.60 -23.62 25.94
C ASP A 610 4.82 -22.47 25.31
N TRP A 611 3.54 -22.69 25.00
CA TRP A 611 2.62 -21.66 24.54
C TRP A 611 2.20 -20.69 25.65
N LYS A 612 2.66 -20.93 26.89
CA LYS A 612 2.37 -20.14 28.09
C LYS A 612 0.87 -20.03 28.35
N PHE A 613 0.14 -21.09 28.04
CA PHE A 613 -1.24 -21.23 28.46
C PHE A 613 -1.29 -21.74 29.90
N GLY A 614 -2.36 -21.39 30.61
CA GLY A 614 -2.49 -21.63 32.05
C GLY A 614 -2.98 -23.04 32.37
N TYR A 615 -4.15 -23.11 32.99
CA TYR A 615 -4.80 -24.37 33.36
C TYR A 615 -4.96 -25.32 32.16
N PHE A 616 -4.84 -26.62 32.41
CA PHE A 616 -5.00 -27.67 31.41
C PHE A 616 -5.89 -28.79 31.95
N ASP A 617 -7.03 -29.00 31.29
CA ASP A 617 -7.94 -30.11 31.51
C ASP A 617 -8.65 -30.46 30.20
N GLU A 618 -8.84 -31.75 29.91
CA GLU A 618 -9.44 -32.18 28.64
C GLU A 618 -10.91 -31.76 28.47
N GLN A 619 -11.60 -31.45 29.57
CA GLN A 619 -12.99 -30.99 29.60
C GLN A 619 -13.12 -29.47 29.70
N MET A 620 -12.02 -28.73 29.67
CA MET A 620 -12.08 -27.27 29.71
C MET A 620 -12.57 -26.70 28.36
N PRO A 621 -13.36 -25.61 28.39
CA PRO A 621 -13.70 -24.88 27.17
C PRO A 621 -12.47 -24.13 26.64
N LEU A 622 -12.32 -24.08 25.32
CA LEU A 622 -11.23 -23.36 24.67
C LEU A 622 -11.62 -21.92 24.35
N THR A 623 -10.68 -21.01 24.61
CA THR A 623 -10.68 -19.68 24.00
C THR A 623 -10.38 -19.77 22.50
N ARG A 624 -10.74 -18.71 21.76
CA ARG A 624 -10.45 -18.60 20.32
C ARG A 624 -8.96 -18.59 20.04
N LEU A 625 -8.16 -17.94 20.91
CA LEU A 625 -6.71 -17.94 20.80
C LEU A 625 -6.12 -19.35 20.98
N GLU A 626 -6.49 -20.04 22.05
CA GLU A 626 -6.00 -21.39 22.33
C GLU A 626 -6.35 -22.35 21.18
N PHE A 627 -7.60 -22.34 20.72
CA PHE A 627 -8.01 -23.19 19.62
C PHE A 627 -7.26 -22.86 18.32
N ALA A 628 -7.05 -21.57 18.00
CA ALA A 628 -6.28 -21.17 16.84
C ALA A 628 -4.83 -21.66 16.89
N VAL A 629 -4.18 -21.57 18.06
CA VAL A 629 -2.80 -22.03 18.25
C VAL A 629 -2.70 -23.54 18.12
N ILE A 630 -3.59 -24.31 18.76
CA ILE A 630 -3.60 -25.78 18.66
C ILE A 630 -3.81 -26.19 17.19
N LEU A 631 -4.80 -25.61 16.52
CA LEU A 631 -5.15 -25.98 15.15
C LEU A 631 -4.01 -25.65 14.17
N ASN A 632 -3.40 -24.46 14.31
CA ASN A 632 -2.26 -24.06 13.50
C ASN A 632 -1.02 -24.92 13.75
N ALA A 633 -0.72 -25.27 15.00
CA ALA A 633 0.48 -26.03 15.34
C ALA A 633 0.39 -27.51 14.94
N THR A 634 -0.82 -28.09 14.89
CA THR A 634 -1.04 -29.51 14.64
C THR A 634 -1.32 -29.83 13.17
N ILE A 635 -2.46 -29.38 12.64
CA ILE A 635 -2.93 -29.73 11.30
C ILE A 635 -2.67 -28.63 10.27
N ASP A 636 -2.47 -27.39 10.72
CA ASP A 636 -2.20 -26.20 9.88
C ASP A 636 -3.14 -26.12 8.66
N PRO A 637 -4.45 -25.86 8.87
CA PRO A 637 -5.41 -25.85 7.76
C PRO A 637 -5.09 -24.77 6.72
N PHE A 638 -4.32 -23.74 7.11
CA PHE A 638 -3.87 -22.68 6.23
C PHE A 638 -2.91 -23.19 5.16
N ASN A 639 -1.90 -23.99 5.53
CA ASN A 639 -0.97 -24.59 4.56
C ASN A 639 -1.48 -25.92 3.99
N LEU A 640 -2.38 -26.60 4.68
CA LEU A 640 -2.98 -27.86 4.24
C LEU A 640 -3.75 -27.73 2.92
N LYS A 641 -4.45 -26.61 2.75
CA LYS A 641 -5.30 -26.34 1.59
C LYS A 641 -4.83 -25.10 0.86
N GLN A 642 -4.64 -25.25 -0.44
CA GLN A 642 -4.40 -24.10 -1.32
C GLN A 642 -5.70 -23.35 -1.58
N VAL A 643 -5.57 -22.08 -1.96
CA VAL A 643 -6.69 -21.24 -2.40
C VAL A 643 -6.36 -20.66 -3.76
N ASN A 644 -7.36 -20.50 -4.61
CA ASN A 644 -7.21 -19.73 -5.84
C ASN A 644 -7.43 -18.22 -5.59
N HIS A 645 -7.26 -17.40 -6.62
CA HIS A 645 -7.39 -15.93 -6.52
C HIS A 645 -8.80 -15.47 -6.14
N GLN A 646 -9.83 -16.31 -6.32
CA GLN A 646 -11.20 -16.05 -5.90
C GLN A 646 -11.45 -16.43 -4.41
N GLY A 647 -10.43 -16.88 -3.69
CA GLY A 647 -10.53 -17.32 -2.29
C GLY A 647 -11.20 -18.68 -2.12
N ILE A 648 -11.44 -19.40 -3.21
CA ILE A 648 -12.01 -20.75 -3.19
C ILE A 648 -10.89 -21.73 -2.85
N ILE A 649 -11.17 -22.64 -1.92
CA ILE A 649 -10.26 -23.72 -1.56
C ILE A 649 -10.17 -24.70 -2.73
N ILE A 650 -8.95 -25.05 -3.12
CA ILE A 650 -8.66 -26.01 -4.19
C ILE A 650 -7.95 -27.24 -3.61
N GLU A 651 -8.19 -28.39 -4.24
CA GLU A 651 -7.63 -29.69 -3.84
C GLU A 651 -6.16 -29.86 -4.20
#